data_AF-A0A9Q9ZNH5-F1
#
_entry.id   AF-A0A9Q9ZNH5-F1
#
_cell.length_a   1.000
_cell.length_b   1.000
_cell.length_c   1.000
_cell.angle_alpha   90.00
_cell.angle_beta   90.00
_cell.angle_gamma   90.00
#
_symmetry.space_group_name_H-M   'P 1'
#
loop_
_entity.id
_entity.type
_entity.pdbx_description
1 polymer ?
#
loop_
_entity_poly.entity_id
_entity_poly.type
_entity_poly.pdbx_seq_one_letter_code
_entity_poly.pdbx_strand_id
1 'polypeptide(L)'
;MDVYSKIYGLLTFILQSILLSSTTLEPFDLLYDNGMEAFHKGDYDNVVRYMEGALESFSEVRQTRIRCRLKCGDQHRFDGFLTDKIYEVILYRAHCINQCTEGEIGAQSMHKVSEDVIQDFNRRIPYNYLQLAYRKLGQLDKAVSAAHTYFQANPEHVEMGEHLEQYKAQKGVKEEHFIDRESRPHQKAFFAGVKLYNKGNYKESVTFFEDALTEYYRADVECRALCEGPQHFEEQNHVLYKYNLYELISDHYTQVLHCQHECIRDLATRPGRLSPMENYLPLHYDYLQFAYFQAGRNEKALECALTYLLFHEGEKFMSENVEYYREVLGHDGQPRKEAEQYLKRHKQELDLLLIGSSNLGVPYTEANYWSSSGGREDTNRIPSGTNGWMDYVPISKRNITVSVFHELREGGPLVYENVRLVQNSVTLNGSQRVLFDDVISEDECSELNHLAHSVTAAGDGYKGKMSPHTPNEKFEGATVLKTLKYGYEGRVPLKSARLFYDVSEKARRIIESYFMLNSTLHFSYTHLVCRTAISGQQDHRNDLSHPIHADNCLLDPEANECWKEPPAYTYRDYSALLYLNGNFDGGEFIFTEIDAKTVTASVKPRCGRMVGFSSGGENPHGVRAVTRGQRCAVALWFTLDPLYRELERLQADEVIQGLDNQHMRDQGLHINPKDEL
;
A
#
# COMPACT_ATOMS: atom_id res chain seq x y z
N MET A 1 -73.99 -26.87 -3.14
CA MET A 1 -73.21 -25.73 -3.68
C MET A 1 -72.30 -25.08 -2.66
N ASP A 2 -72.38 -25.42 -1.36
CA ASP A 2 -71.68 -24.67 -0.30
C ASP A 2 -70.27 -25.18 0.08
N VAL A 3 -69.89 -26.39 -0.36
CA VAL A 3 -68.59 -26.99 -0.02
C VAL A 3 -67.50 -26.61 -1.05
N TYR A 4 -67.87 -26.56 -2.33
CA TYR A 4 -66.94 -26.18 -3.40
C TYR A 4 -66.59 -24.67 -3.37
N SER A 5 -67.51 -23.81 -2.91
CA SER A 5 -67.26 -22.37 -2.74
C SER A 5 -66.26 -22.08 -1.60
N LYS A 6 -66.34 -22.84 -0.49
CA LYS A 6 -65.40 -22.72 0.63
C LYS A 6 -64.00 -23.23 0.30
N ILE A 7 -63.88 -24.28 -0.51
CA ILE A 7 -62.59 -24.82 -0.94
C ILE A 7 -61.90 -23.87 -1.92
N TYR A 8 -62.64 -23.28 -2.87
CA TYR A 8 -62.10 -22.27 -3.78
C TYR A 8 -61.70 -20.99 -3.05
N GLY A 9 -62.48 -20.56 -2.04
CA GLY A 9 -62.14 -19.41 -1.19
C GLY A 9 -60.89 -19.63 -0.32
N LEU A 10 -60.66 -20.86 0.16
CA LEU A 10 -59.44 -21.19 0.92
C LEU A 10 -58.21 -21.27 0.01
N LEU A 11 -58.36 -21.80 -1.21
CA LEU A 11 -57.28 -21.88 -2.19
C LEU A 11 -56.89 -20.51 -2.77
N THR A 12 -57.83 -19.58 -2.95
CA THR A 12 -57.49 -18.20 -3.32
C THR A 12 -56.86 -17.43 -2.17
N PHE A 13 -57.25 -17.68 -0.92
CA PHE A 13 -56.58 -17.10 0.25
C PHE A 13 -55.15 -17.62 0.43
N ILE A 14 -54.92 -18.91 0.17
CA ILE A 14 -53.59 -19.53 0.22
C ILE A 14 -52.74 -19.05 -0.97
N LEU A 15 -53.30 -18.92 -2.18
CA LEU A 15 -52.56 -18.33 -3.30
C LEU A 15 -52.26 -16.84 -3.08
N GLN A 16 -53.17 -16.05 -2.50
CA GLN A 16 -52.91 -14.64 -2.17
C GLN A 16 -51.90 -14.46 -1.03
N SER A 17 -51.86 -15.37 -0.05
CA SER A 17 -50.84 -15.34 1.01
C SER A 17 -49.46 -15.84 0.54
N ILE A 18 -49.42 -16.69 -0.49
CA ILE A 18 -48.18 -17.14 -1.15
C ILE A 18 -47.69 -16.15 -2.22
N LEU A 19 -48.55 -15.28 -2.78
CA LEU A 19 -48.18 -14.31 -3.83
C LEU A 19 -47.81 -12.90 -3.32
N LEU A 20 -48.00 -12.58 -2.03
CA LEU A 20 -47.77 -11.24 -1.45
C LEU A 20 -47.02 -11.25 -0.11
N SER A 21 -46.24 -12.29 0.18
CA SER A 21 -45.16 -12.17 1.15
C SER A 21 -44.05 -11.35 0.50
N SER A 22 -44.15 -10.02 0.57
CA SER A 22 -43.01 -9.14 0.37
C SER A 22 -41.90 -9.61 1.30
N THR A 23 -40.87 -10.27 0.78
CA THR A 23 -39.70 -10.64 1.57
C THR A 23 -38.96 -9.36 1.90
N THR A 24 -39.33 -8.74 3.01
CA THR A 24 -38.61 -7.59 3.57
C THR A 24 -37.21 -8.06 3.91
N LEU A 25 -36.21 -7.42 3.31
CA LEU A 25 -34.82 -7.71 3.61
C LEU A 25 -34.56 -7.33 5.08
N GLU A 26 -33.94 -8.22 5.85
CA GLU A 26 -33.60 -7.93 7.23
C GLU A 26 -32.41 -6.96 7.29
N PRO A 27 -32.46 -5.89 8.13
CA PRO A 27 -31.39 -4.91 8.19
C PRO A 27 -30.03 -5.52 8.56
N PHE A 28 -29.00 -5.19 7.79
CA PHE A 28 -27.66 -5.76 7.99
C PHE A 28 -27.02 -5.35 9.32
N ASP A 29 -27.35 -4.19 9.85
CA ASP A 29 -26.90 -3.70 11.15
C ASP A 29 -27.49 -4.51 12.31
N LEU A 30 -28.79 -4.84 12.23
CA LEU A 30 -29.45 -5.73 13.18
C LEU A 30 -28.84 -7.14 13.16
N LEU A 31 -28.62 -7.69 11.96
CA LEU A 31 -27.96 -8.98 11.79
C LEU A 31 -26.53 -8.96 12.34
N TYR A 32 -25.79 -7.90 12.08
CA TYR A 32 -24.43 -7.73 12.58
C TYR A 32 -24.38 -7.69 14.11
N ASP A 33 -25.27 -6.92 14.75
CA ASP A 33 -25.37 -6.84 16.21
C ASP A 33 -25.72 -8.20 16.84
N ASN A 34 -26.71 -8.90 16.27
CA ASN A 34 -27.06 -10.26 16.69
C ASN A 34 -25.89 -11.23 16.54
N GLY A 35 -25.09 -11.09 15.48
CA GLY A 35 -23.88 -11.88 15.26
C GLY A 35 -22.80 -11.62 16.31
N MET A 36 -22.58 -10.35 16.69
CA MET A 36 -21.64 -9.98 17.75
C MET A 36 -22.11 -10.53 19.10
N GLU A 37 -23.40 -10.42 19.42
CA GLU A 37 -23.96 -10.96 20.66
C GLU A 37 -23.80 -12.49 20.73
N ALA A 38 -24.07 -13.20 19.64
CA ALA A 38 -23.85 -14.64 19.52
C ALA A 38 -22.38 -15.01 19.72
N PHE A 39 -21.46 -14.20 19.19
CA PHE A 39 -20.02 -14.42 19.34
C PHE A 39 -19.58 -14.33 20.80
N HIS A 40 -20.06 -13.33 21.53
CA HIS A 40 -19.79 -13.17 22.97
C HIS A 40 -20.37 -14.30 23.82
N LYS A 41 -21.49 -14.90 23.40
CA LYS A 41 -22.10 -16.08 24.03
C LYS A 41 -21.40 -17.40 23.67
N GLY A 42 -20.48 -17.39 22.70
CA GLY A 42 -19.80 -18.59 22.21
C GLY A 42 -20.67 -19.47 21.30
N ASP A 43 -21.77 -18.93 20.76
CA ASP A 43 -22.71 -19.62 19.88
C ASP A 43 -22.27 -19.47 18.41
N TYR A 44 -21.25 -20.23 18.03
CA TYR A 44 -20.58 -20.06 16.73
C TYR A 44 -21.46 -20.39 15.53
N ASP A 45 -22.45 -21.28 15.67
CA ASP A 45 -23.42 -21.57 14.59
C ASP A 45 -24.28 -20.34 14.28
N ASN A 46 -24.77 -19.64 15.31
CA ASN A 46 -25.53 -18.40 15.13
C ASN A 46 -24.64 -17.24 14.68
N VAL A 47 -23.36 -17.18 15.09
CA VAL A 47 -22.41 -16.20 14.52
C VAL A 47 -22.34 -16.34 13.01
N VAL A 48 -22.13 -17.56 12.51
CA VAL A 48 -22.06 -17.80 11.06
C VAL A 48 -23.36 -17.39 10.39
N ARG A 49 -24.51 -17.81 10.94
CA ARG A 49 -25.82 -17.46 10.38
C ARG A 49 -26.02 -15.95 10.27
N TYR A 50 -25.78 -15.21 11.35
CA TYR A 50 -26.02 -13.78 11.40
C TYR A 50 -25.01 -12.98 10.61
N MET A 51 -23.71 -13.30 10.69
CA MET A 51 -22.67 -12.58 9.95
C MET A 51 -22.78 -12.81 8.43
N GLU A 52 -23.05 -14.04 7.97
CA GLU A 52 -23.30 -14.30 6.55
C GLU A 52 -24.57 -13.58 6.07
N GLY A 53 -25.65 -13.61 6.85
CA GLY A 53 -26.87 -12.87 6.52
C GLY A 53 -26.64 -11.36 6.47
N ALA A 54 -25.82 -10.82 7.36
CA ALA A 54 -25.49 -9.39 7.38
C ALA A 54 -24.71 -8.99 6.12
N LEU A 55 -23.73 -9.79 5.70
CA LEU A 55 -22.98 -9.58 4.45
C LEU A 55 -23.88 -9.67 3.20
N GLU A 56 -24.79 -10.65 3.16
CA GLU A 56 -25.75 -10.81 2.07
C GLU A 56 -26.71 -9.61 1.99
N SER A 57 -27.26 -9.19 3.13
CA SER A 57 -28.14 -8.02 3.22
C SER A 57 -27.41 -6.73 2.82
N PHE A 58 -26.18 -6.52 3.28
CA PHE A 58 -25.35 -5.37 2.90
C PHE A 58 -25.11 -5.30 1.38
N SER A 59 -24.77 -6.44 0.77
CA SER A 59 -24.61 -6.56 -0.67
C SER A 59 -25.91 -6.28 -1.43
N GLU A 60 -27.04 -6.83 -0.97
CA GLU A 60 -28.34 -6.64 -1.65
C GLU A 60 -28.84 -5.19 -1.56
N VAL A 61 -28.61 -4.51 -0.42
CA VAL A 61 -28.90 -3.07 -0.29
C VAL A 61 -28.07 -2.27 -1.29
N ARG A 62 -26.76 -2.55 -1.41
CA ARG A 62 -25.87 -1.88 -2.36
C ARG A 62 -26.35 -2.11 -3.80
N GLN A 63 -26.64 -3.35 -4.19
CA GLN A 63 -27.08 -3.70 -5.55
C GLN A 63 -28.45 -3.10 -5.88
N THR A 64 -29.39 -3.12 -4.94
CA THR A 64 -30.70 -2.47 -5.12
C THR A 64 -30.55 -0.98 -5.35
N ARG A 65 -29.71 -0.29 -4.56
CA ARG A 65 -29.42 1.14 -4.76
C ARG A 65 -28.88 1.43 -6.16
N ILE A 66 -27.90 0.64 -6.63
CA ILE A 66 -27.36 0.79 -7.99
C ILE A 66 -28.47 0.64 -9.04
N ARG A 67 -29.23 -0.47 -8.99
CA ARG A 67 -30.30 -0.77 -9.97
C ARG A 67 -31.35 0.35 -9.99
N CYS A 68 -31.83 0.78 -8.83
CA CYS A 68 -32.83 1.83 -8.71
C CYS A 68 -32.33 3.18 -9.21
N ARG A 69 -31.10 3.57 -8.87
CA ARG A 69 -30.53 4.88 -9.25
C ARG A 69 -30.22 4.97 -10.74
N LEU A 70 -29.74 3.89 -11.36
CA LEU A 70 -29.58 3.81 -12.82
C LEU A 70 -30.94 3.89 -13.52
N LYS A 71 -31.90 3.05 -13.13
CA LYS A 71 -33.26 3.04 -13.71
C LYS A 71 -33.95 4.40 -13.62
N CYS A 72 -33.92 5.03 -12.44
CA CYS A 72 -34.54 6.33 -12.24
C CYS A 72 -33.78 7.47 -12.94
N GLY A 73 -32.45 7.36 -13.08
CA GLY A 73 -31.66 8.29 -13.89
C GLY A 73 -32.02 8.23 -15.38
N ASP A 74 -32.29 7.04 -15.91
CA ASP A 74 -32.72 6.88 -17.29
C ASP A 74 -34.16 7.37 -17.53
N GLN A 75 -35.06 7.19 -16.56
CA GLN A 75 -36.44 7.67 -16.65
C GLN A 75 -36.56 9.19 -16.53
N HIS A 76 -35.67 9.82 -15.76
CA HIS A 76 -35.68 11.24 -15.46
C HIS A 76 -34.36 11.89 -15.88
N ARG A 77 -34.14 11.98 -17.19
CA ARG A 77 -32.96 12.63 -17.79
C ARG A 77 -33.10 14.15 -17.83
N PHE A 78 -31.97 14.84 -17.78
CA PHE A 78 -31.92 16.29 -17.98
C PHE A 78 -32.00 16.64 -19.48
N ASP A 79 -33.22 16.74 -20.03
CA ASP A 79 -33.49 16.99 -21.46
C ASP A 79 -33.69 18.49 -21.80
N GLY A 80 -32.90 19.38 -21.18
CA GLY A 80 -32.88 20.82 -21.45
C GLY A 80 -32.60 21.70 -20.24
N PHE A 81 -32.13 22.93 -20.47
CA PHE A 81 -31.62 23.83 -19.42
C PHE A 81 -32.63 24.90 -18.95
N LEU A 82 -33.94 24.62 -19.04
CA LEU A 82 -34.94 25.50 -18.43
C LEU A 82 -34.99 25.22 -16.93
N THR A 83 -34.77 26.25 -16.12
CA THR A 83 -34.59 26.16 -14.66
C THR A 83 -35.71 25.34 -14.00
N ASP A 84 -36.98 25.59 -14.35
CA ASP A 84 -38.14 24.87 -13.79
C ASP A 84 -38.14 23.36 -14.13
N LYS A 85 -37.70 23.00 -15.34
CA LYS A 85 -37.62 21.59 -15.78
C LYS A 85 -36.53 20.82 -15.05
N ILE A 86 -35.42 21.50 -14.69
CA ILE A 86 -34.34 20.88 -13.92
C ILE A 86 -34.85 20.46 -12.54
N TYR A 87 -35.58 21.33 -11.83
CA TYR A 87 -36.11 20.99 -10.50
C TYR A 87 -37.14 19.88 -10.52
N GLU A 88 -38.01 19.89 -11.52
CA GLU A 88 -39.00 18.84 -11.73
C GLU A 88 -38.31 17.46 -11.88
N VAL A 89 -37.28 17.38 -12.72
CA VAL A 89 -36.47 16.17 -12.91
C VAL A 89 -35.82 15.72 -11.60
N ILE A 90 -35.22 16.65 -10.83
CA ILE A 90 -34.56 16.33 -9.55
C ILE A 90 -35.55 15.72 -8.55
N LEU A 91 -36.71 16.34 -8.37
CA LEU A 91 -37.71 15.90 -7.40
C LEU A 91 -38.34 14.56 -7.80
N TYR A 92 -38.69 14.37 -9.08
CA TYR A 92 -39.21 13.10 -9.55
C TYR A 92 -38.18 11.98 -9.48
N ARG A 93 -36.92 12.27 -9.80
CA ARG A 93 -35.83 11.29 -9.68
C ARG A 93 -35.65 10.85 -8.23
N ALA A 94 -35.63 11.79 -7.28
CA ALA A 94 -35.55 11.48 -5.85
C ALA A 94 -36.74 10.63 -5.37
N HIS A 95 -37.96 10.97 -5.81
CA HIS A 95 -39.15 10.18 -5.51
C HIS A 95 -39.08 8.76 -6.09
N CYS A 96 -38.67 8.63 -7.36
CA CYS A 96 -38.48 7.35 -8.03
C CYS A 96 -37.47 6.47 -7.28
N ILE A 97 -36.33 7.03 -6.87
CA ILE A 97 -35.29 6.29 -6.13
C ILE A 97 -35.84 5.76 -4.80
N ASN A 98 -36.54 6.60 -4.04
CA ASN A 98 -37.13 6.20 -2.76
C ASN A 98 -38.18 5.09 -2.95
N GLN A 99 -39.10 5.27 -3.89
CA GLN A 99 -40.16 4.29 -4.16
C GLN A 99 -39.59 2.95 -4.67
N CYS A 100 -38.59 3.00 -5.56
CA CYS A 100 -37.92 1.82 -6.06
C CYS A 100 -37.19 1.07 -4.93
N THR A 101 -36.43 1.78 -4.10
CA THR A 101 -35.64 1.15 -3.05
C THR A 101 -36.54 0.58 -1.96
N GLU A 102 -37.53 1.34 -1.49
CA GLU A 102 -38.48 0.87 -0.46
C GLU A 102 -39.30 -0.34 -0.96
N GLY A 103 -39.67 -0.37 -2.24
CA GLY A 103 -40.42 -1.49 -2.82
C GLY A 103 -39.62 -2.81 -2.89
N GLU A 104 -38.30 -2.74 -3.02
CA GLU A 104 -37.42 -3.91 -3.19
C GLU A 104 -36.89 -4.44 -1.84
N ILE A 105 -36.39 -3.58 -0.95
CA ILE A 105 -35.77 -4.02 0.32
C ILE A 105 -36.66 -3.81 1.56
N GLY A 106 -37.76 -3.06 1.43
CA GLY A 106 -38.68 -2.75 2.53
C GLY A 106 -38.23 -1.59 3.43
N ALA A 107 -39.20 -0.97 4.11
CA ALA A 107 -38.98 0.25 4.91
C ALA A 107 -37.98 0.07 6.07
N GLN A 108 -37.87 -1.12 6.65
CA GLN A 108 -36.93 -1.37 7.76
C GLN A 108 -35.47 -1.28 7.31
N SER A 109 -35.14 -1.79 6.13
CA SER A 109 -33.78 -1.74 5.56
C SER A 109 -33.47 -0.42 4.86
N MET A 110 -34.42 0.53 4.84
CA MET A 110 -34.21 1.90 4.36
C MET A 110 -33.64 2.83 5.45
N HIS A 111 -33.67 2.43 6.72
CA HIS A 111 -33.22 3.27 7.82
C HIS A 111 -31.72 3.61 7.73
N LYS A 112 -31.36 4.79 8.25
CA LYS A 112 -29.96 5.25 8.28
C LYS A 112 -29.18 4.43 9.30
N VAL A 113 -28.29 3.59 8.80
CA VAL A 113 -27.29 2.86 9.60
C VAL A 113 -26.20 3.83 10.05
N SER A 114 -25.60 3.58 11.21
CA SER A 114 -24.50 4.41 11.72
C SER A 114 -23.27 4.33 10.82
N GLU A 115 -22.50 5.42 10.78
CA GLU A 115 -21.26 5.47 9.99
C GLU A 115 -20.24 4.44 10.47
N ASP A 116 -20.19 4.17 11.78
CA ASP A 116 -19.32 3.15 12.37
C ASP A 116 -19.61 1.76 11.80
N VAL A 117 -20.88 1.38 11.68
CA VAL A 117 -21.25 0.06 11.11
C VAL A 117 -20.95 0.02 9.62
N ILE A 118 -21.18 1.11 8.87
CA ILE A 118 -20.76 1.18 7.46
C ILE A 118 -19.24 1.00 7.34
N GLN A 119 -18.47 1.64 8.22
CA GLN A 119 -17.02 1.52 8.24
C GLN A 119 -16.55 0.10 8.60
N ASP A 120 -17.23 -0.60 9.50
CA ASP A 120 -16.96 -1.99 9.83
C ASP A 120 -17.10 -2.91 8.61
N PHE A 121 -18.14 -2.72 7.80
CA PHE A 121 -18.33 -3.48 6.56
C PHE A 121 -17.29 -3.11 5.50
N ASN A 122 -16.98 -1.81 5.33
CA ASN A 122 -15.91 -1.37 4.43
C ASN A 122 -14.53 -1.92 4.83
N ARG A 123 -14.29 -2.08 6.14
CA ARG A 123 -13.09 -2.74 6.72
C ARG A 123 -13.22 -4.26 6.80
N ARG A 124 -14.31 -4.84 6.32
CA ARG A 124 -14.56 -6.29 6.29
C ARG A 124 -14.52 -6.95 7.67
N ILE A 125 -14.83 -6.21 8.75
CA ILE A 125 -14.83 -6.70 10.13
C ILE A 125 -15.67 -7.97 10.35
N PRO A 126 -16.85 -8.16 9.71
CA PRO A 126 -17.62 -9.41 9.82
C PRO A 126 -16.80 -10.67 9.51
N TYR A 127 -15.82 -10.59 8.60
CA TYR A 127 -14.96 -11.73 8.26
C TYR A 127 -13.98 -12.11 9.39
N ASN A 128 -13.59 -11.16 10.24
CA ASN A 128 -12.76 -11.46 11.42
C ASN A 128 -13.55 -12.31 12.43
N TYR A 129 -14.86 -12.06 12.59
CA TYR A 129 -15.73 -12.93 13.39
C TYR A 129 -15.96 -14.28 12.72
N LEU A 130 -16.24 -14.28 11.41
CA LEU A 130 -16.48 -15.50 10.64
C LEU A 130 -15.28 -16.45 10.65
N GLN A 131 -14.04 -15.96 10.50
CA GLN A 131 -12.89 -16.86 10.49
C GLN A 131 -12.74 -17.60 11.83
N LEU A 132 -12.99 -16.93 12.95
CA LEU A 132 -12.94 -17.54 14.27
C LEU A 132 -14.07 -18.54 14.46
N ALA A 133 -15.30 -18.18 14.06
CA ALA A 133 -16.46 -19.05 14.15
C ALA A 133 -16.29 -20.31 13.28
N TYR A 134 -15.89 -20.16 12.02
CA TYR A 134 -15.62 -21.28 11.13
C TYR A 134 -14.52 -22.20 11.64
N ARG A 135 -13.44 -21.64 12.20
CA ARG A 135 -12.38 -22.43 12.83
C ARG A 135 -12.92 -23.25 14.01
N LYS A 136 -13.78 -22.67 14.85
CA LYS A 136 -14.42 -23.37 15.99
C LYS A 136 -15.37 -24.46 15.55
N LEU A 137 -16.03 -24.30 14.41
CA LEU A 137 -16.91 -25.29 13.78
C LEU A 137 -16.16 -26.32 12.91
N GLY A 138 -14.82 -26.24 12.81
CA GLY A 138 -14.00 -27.16 12.01
C GLY A 138 -14.08 -26.95 10.49
N GLN A 139 -14.67 -25.84 10.03
CA GLN A 139 -14.78 -25.47 8.60
C GLN A 139 -13.54 -24.67 8.17
N LEU A 140 -12.40 -25.36 8.01
CA LEU A 140 -11.10 -24.72 7.78
C LEU A 140 -11.01 -23.97 6.46
N ASP A 141 -11.59 -24.50 5.38
CA ASP A 141 -11.66 -23.84 4.07
C ASP A 141 -12.31 -22.46 4.15
N LYS A 142 -13.47 -22.36 4.81
CA LYS A 142 -14.18 -21.10 5.00
C LYS A 142 -13.47 -20.17 5.99
N ALA A 143 -12.85 -20.73 7.02
CA ALA A 143 -12.05 -19.95 7.97
C ALA A 143 -10.88 -19.25 7.27
N VAL A 144 -10.17 -19.96 6.40
CA VAL A 144 -9.07 -19.40 5.61
C VAL A 144 -9.56 -18.33 4.64
N SER A 145 -10.66 -18.59 3.93
CA SER A 145 -11.23 -17.58 3.00
C SER A 145 -11.69 -16.32 3.74
N ALA A 146 -12.33 -16.45 4.90
CA ALA A 146 -12.72 -15.29 5.71
C ALA A 146 -11.50 -14.53 6.26
N ALA A 147 -10.51 -15.23 6.79
CA ALA A 147 -9.27 -14.61 7.26
C ALA A 147 -8.54 -13.85 6.14
N HIS A 148 -8.45 -14.44 4.95
CA HIS A 148 -7.82 -13.82 3.78
C HIS A 148 -8.63 -12.61 3.31
N THR A 149 -9.96 -12.71 3.22
CA THR A 149 -10.85 -11.60 2.85
C THR A 149 -10.70 -10.39 3.79
N TYR A 150 -10.61 -10.63 5.10
CA TYR A 150 -10.35 -9.59 6.09
C TYR A 150 -8.96 -8.97 5.94
N PHE A 151 -7.93 -9.80 5.75
CA PHE A 151 -6.54 -9.35 5.60
C PHE A 151 -6.34 -8.46 4.37
N GLN A 152 -7.03 -8.72 3.27
CA GLN A 152 -6.98 -7.85 2.08
C GLN A 152 -7.40 -6.41 2.40
N ALA A 153 -8.34 -6.18 3.32
CA ALA A 153 -8.74 -4.83 3.74
C ALA A 153 -7.96 -4.31 4.96
N ASN A 154 -7.14 -5.15 5.61
CA ASN A 154 -6.42 -4.82 6.83
C ASN A 154 -5.02 -5.47 6.83
N PRO A 155 -4.13 -5.13 5.86
CA PRO A 155 -2.83 -5.79 5.70
C PRO A 155 -1.90 -5.57 6.91
N GLU A 156 -2.08 -4.48 7.64
CA GLU A 156 -1.30 -4.14 8.85
C GLU A 156 -1.76 -4.90 10.11
N HIS A 157 -2.81 -5.71 10.03
CA HIS A 157 -3.35 -6.44 11.19
C HIS A 157 -2.48 -7.64 11.56
N VAL A 158 -1.48 -7.40 12.42
CA VAL A 158 -0.44 -8.38 12.82
C VAL A 158 -1.01 -9.75 13.19
N GLU A 159 -2.01 -9.82 14.06
CA GLU A 159 -2.58 -11.09 14.53
C GLU A 159 -3.25 -11.90 13.39
N MET A 160 -3.77 -11.20 12.37
CA MET A 160 -4.37 -11.87 11.23
C MET A 160 -3.29 -12.43 10.30
N GLY A 161 -2.19 -11.69 10.11
CA GLY A 161 -1.02 -12.21 9.40
C GLY A 161 -0.50 -13.49 10.05
N GLU A 162 -0.39 -13.52 11.39
CA GLU A 162 0.00 -14.72 12.14
C GLU A 162 -0.99 -15.88 11.92
N HIS A 163 -2.30 -15.63 11.95
CA HIS A 163 -3.31 -16.65 11.67
C HIS A 163 -3.18 -17.22 10.25
N LEU A 164 -2.91 -16.39 9.23
CA LEU A 164 -2.75 -16.84 7.85
C LEU A 164 -1.52 -17.73 7.69
N GLU A 165 -0.38 -17.38 8.32
CA GLU A 165 0.81 -18.23 8.31
C GLU A 165 0.57 -19.57 9.01
N GLN A 166 -0.18 -19.58 10.12
CA GLN A 166 -0.61 -20.81 10.78
C GLN A 166 -1.50 -21.68 9.87
N TYR A 167 -2.46 -21.07 9.17
CA TYR A 167 -3.30 -21.79 8.22
C TYR A 167 -2.49 -22.39 7.06
N LYS A 168 -1.50 -21.67 6.52
CA LYS A 168 -0.59 -22.19 5.48
C LYS A 168 0.17 -23.44 5.94
N ALA A 169 0.56 -23.50 7.21
CA ALA A 169 1.26 -24.65 7.79
C ALA A 169 0.32 -25.82 8.16
N GLN A 170 -1.00 -25.62 8.15
CA GLN A 170 -1.95 -26.61 8.65
C GLN A 170 -2.30 -27.67 7.60
N LYS A 171 -2.25 -28.94 8.00
CA LYS A 171 -2.60 -30.08 7.14
C LYS A 171 -4.07 -30.00 6.70
N GLY A 172 -4.31 -30.02 5.39
CA GLY A 172 -5.65 -29.95 4.79
C GLY A 172 -6.02 -28.58 4.24
N VAL A 173 -5.23 -27.54 4.54
CA VAL A 173 -5.35 -26.23 3.89
C VAL A 173 -4.58 -26.28 2.56
N LYS A 174 -5.16 -25.66 1.53
CA LYS A 174 -4.59 -25.55 0.19
C LYS A 174 -4.59 -24.10 -0.24
N GLU A 175 -3.74 -23.76 -1.21
CA GLU A 175 -3.68 -22.41 -1.79
C GLU A 175 -5.05 -21.96 -2.34
N GLU A 176 -5.85 -22.90 -2.87
CA GLU A 176 -7.20 -22.63 -3.39
C GLU A 176 -8.22 -22.16 -2.34
N HIS A 177 -7.91 -22.27 -1.03
CA HIS A 177 -8.78 -21.77 0.04
C HIS A 177 -8.56 -20.28 0.34
N PHE A 178 -7.45 -19.68 -0.09
CA PHE A 178 -7.13 -18.26 0.12
C PHE A 178 -7.85 -17.41 -0.92
N ILE A 179 -9.16 -17.26 -0.74
CA ILE A 179 -10.04 -16.53 -1.65
C ILE A 179 -10.52 -15.26 -0.97
N ASP A 180 -10.30 -14.12 -1.64
CA ASP A 180 -10.98 -12.86 -1.30
C ASP A 180 -12.41 -12.89 -1.85
N ARG A 181 -13.37 -13.04 -0.94
CA ARG A 181 -14.81 -13.12 -1.23
C ARG A 181 -15.38 -11.79 -1.72
N GLU A 182 -14.66 -10.69 -1.49
CA GLU A 182 -15.05 -9.34 -1.93
C GLU A 182 -14.06 -8.77 -2.95
N SER A 183 -13.34 -9.65 -3.65
CA SER A 183 -12.43 -9.24 -4.72
C SER A 183 -13.16 -8.41 -5.78
N ARG A 184 -12.61 -7.22 -6.08
CA ARG A 184 -13.13 -6.34 -7.12
C ARG A 184 -12.81 -6.95 -8.51
N PRO A 185 -13.80 -7.23 -9.37
CA PRO A 185 -13.59 -7.96 -10.62
C PRO A 185 -12.51 -7.35 -11.54
N HIS A 186 -12.53 -6.03 -11.72
CA HIS A 186 -11.57 -5.32 -12.58
C HIS A 186 -10.12 -5.44 -12.06
N GLN A 187 -9.90 -5.29 -10.75
CA GLN A 187 -8.57 -5.47 -10.14
C GLN A 187 -8.11 -6.93 -10.22
N LYS A 188 -8.99 -7.88 -9.93
CA LYS A 188 -8.68 -9.32 -10.00
C LYS A 188 -8.25 -9.74 -11.42
N ALA A 189 -8.99 -9.31 -12.43
CA ALA A 189 -8.66 -9.59 -13.83
C ALA A 189 -7.34 -8.89 -14.23
N PHE A 190 -7.14 -7.64 -13.80
CA PHE A 190 -5.92 -6.89 -14.07
C PHE A 190 -4.66 -7.61 -13.53
N PHE A 191 -4.65 -7.98 -12.25
CA PHE A 191 -3.50 -8.67 -11.64
C PHE A 191 -3.27 -10.07 -12.23
N ALA A 192 -4.32 -10.79 -12.62
CA ALA A 192 -4.18 -12.03 -13.37
C ALA A 192 -3.50 -11.81 -14.73
N GLY A 193 -3.87 -10.72 -15.42
CA GLY A 193 -3.23 -10.26 -16.65
C GLY A 193 -1.75 -9.95 -16.47
N VAL A 194 -1.39 -9.16 -15.45
CA VAL A 194 0.00 -8.82 -15.11
C VAL A 194 0.83 -10.08 -14.81
N LYS A 195 0.28 -11.02 -14.05
CA LYS A 195 0.96 -12.28 -13.72
C LYS A 195 1.28 -13.12 -14.97
N LEU A 196 0.38 -13.17 -15.94
CA LEU A 196 0.61 -13.87 -17.21
C LEU A 196 1.57 -13.12 -18.11
N TYR A 197 1.44 -11.79 -18.15
CA TYR A 197 2.33 -10.90 -18.87
C TYR A 197 3.79 -11.07 -18.43
N ASN A 198 4.04 -11.07 -17.11
CA ASN A 198 5.38 -11.24 -16.54
C ASN A 198 5.99 -12.63 -16.81
N LYS A 199 5.14 -13.64 -17.10
CA LYS A 199 5.58 -14.97 -17.53
C LYS A 199 5.82 -15.09 -19.04
N GLY A 200 5.65 -13.99 -19.80
CA GLY A 200 5.76 -13.97 -21.26
C GLY A 200 4.54 -14.55 -21.99
N ASN A 201 3.43 -14.85 -21.29
CA ASN A 201 2.22 -15.37 -21.92
C ASN A 201 1.30 -14.23 -22.39
N TYR A 202 1.77 -13.49 -23.40
CA TYR A 202 1.11 -12.27 -23.87
C TYR A 202 -0.28 -12.52 -24.49
N LYS A 203 -0.48 -13.67 -25.14
CA LYS A 203 -1.77 -13.98 -25.78
C LYS A 203 -2.88 -14.21 -24.76
N GLU A 204 -2.58 -14.91 -23.66
CA GLU A 204 -3.55 -15.10 -22.58
C GLU A 204 -3.70 -13.83 -21.74
N SER A 205 -2.64 -13.06 -21.52
CA SER A 205 -2.72 -11.82 -20.74
C SER A 205 -3.66 -10.80 -21.39
N VAL A 206 -3.71 -10.74 -22.73
CA VAL A 206 -4.68 -9.89 -23.46
C VAL A 206 -6.11 -10.13 -23.01
N THR A 207 -6.54 -11.39 -22.88
CA THR A 207 -7.91 -11.72 -22.47
C THR A 207 -8.23 -11.12 -21.11
N PHE A 208 -7.34 -11.30 -20.13
CA PHE A 208 -7.53 -10.78 -18.78
C PHE A 208 -7.51 -9.25 -18.71
N PHE A 209 -6.68 -8.57 -19.51
CA PHE A 209 -6.67 -7.11 -19.54
C PHE A 209 -7.91 -6.51 -20.21
N GLU A 210 -8.45 -7.16 -21.24
CA GLU A 210 -9.73 -6.75 -21.86
C GLU A 210 -10.92 -6.97 -20.92
N ASP A 211 -10.93 -8.10 -20.20
CA ASP A 211 -11.92 -8.38 -19.16
C ASP A 211 -11.81 -7.34 -18.03
N ALA A 212 -10.58 -6.98 -17.62
CA ALA A 212 -10.34 -5.95 -16.63
C ALA A 212 -10.88 -4.57 -17.03
N LEU A 213 -10.68 -4.14 -18.28
CA LEU A 213 -11.24 -2.89 -18.80
C LEU A 213 -12.77 -2.92 -18.85
N THR A 214 -13.35 -4.04 -19.27
CA THR A 214 -14.81 -4.21 -19.32
C THR A 214 -15.42 -4.08 -17.92
N GLU A 215 -14.84 -4.76 -16.94
CA GLU A 215 -15.27 -4.68 -15.54
C GLU A 215 -14.95 -3.31 -14.92
N TYR A 216 -13.88 -2.63 -15.34
CA TYR A 216 -13.56 -1.27 -14.87
C TYR A 216 -14.67 -0.28 -15.24
N TYR A 217 -15.08 -0.26 -16.52
CA TYR A 217 -16.13 0.64 -16.98
C TYR A 217 -17.49 0.33 -16.34
N ARG A 218 -17.77 -0.95 -16.06
CA ARG A 218 -18.94 -1.33 -15.27
C ARG A 218 -18.86 -0.79 -13.85
N ALA A 219 -17.72 -0.96 -13.19
CA ALA A 219 -17.50 -0.48 -11.82
C ALA A 219 -17.56 1.06 -11.74
N ASP A 220 -17.12 1.79 -12.77
CA ASP A 220 -17.28 3.25 -12.89
C ASP A 220 -18.76 3.65 -12.90
N VAL A 221 -19.59 2.98 -13.69
CA VAL A 221 -21.03 3.25 -13.72
C VAL A 221 -21.68 2.95 -12.36
N GLU A 222 -21.32 1.82 -11.72
CA GLU A 222 -21.85 1.43 -10.41
C GLU A 222 -21.41 2.41 -9.29
N CYS A 223 -20.14 2.81 -9.25
CA CYS A 223 -19.63 3.81 -8.31
C CYS A 223 -20.38 5.14 -8.44
N ARG A 224 -20.54 5.62 -9.67
CA ARG A 224 -21.20 6.90 -9.95
C ARG A 224 -22.68 6.87 -9.61
N ALA A 225 -23.35 5.74 -9.82
CA ALA A 225 -24.71 5.54 -9.34
C ALA A 225 -24.78 5.60 -7.81
N LEU A 226 -23.76 5.12 -7.10
CA LEU A 226 -23.71 5.17 -5.64
C LEU A 226 -23.53 6.58 -5.06
N CYS A 227 -23.14 7.56 -5.86
CA CYS A 227 -23.05 8.97 -5.47
C CYS A 227 -24.41 9.69 -5.41
N GLU A 228 -25.48 9.16 -6.01
CA GLU A 228 -26.79 9.82 -5.99
C GLU A 228 -27.43 9.72 -4.59
N GLY A 229 -27.48 10.80 -3.84
CA GLY A 229 -28.02 10.82 -2.48
C GLY A 229 -27.27 11.79 -1.56
N PRO A 230 -27.70 11.92 -0.29
CA PRO A 230 -27.07 12.86 0.64
C PRO A 230 -25.58 12.53 0.78
N GLN A 231 -24.73 13.52 0.51
CA GLN A 231 -23.29 13.46 0.74
C GLN A 231 -22.97 14.11 2.08
N HIS A 232 -21.94 13.62 2.76
CA HIS A 232 -21.48 14.16 4.03
C HIS A 232 -20.01 14.55 3.91
N PHE A 233 -19.75 15.84 3.70
CA PHE A 233 -18.40 16.40 3.80
C PHE A 233 -18.28 17.09 5.16
N GLU A 234 -17.40 16.59 6.04
CA GLU A 234 -17.24 17.11 7.41
C GLU A 234 -16.91 18.61 7.44
N GLU A 235 -16.15 19.08 6.44
CA GLU A 235 -15.74 20.47 6.25
C GLU A 235 -16.87 21.38 5.72
N GLN A 236 -17.98 20.80 5.26
CA GLN A 236 -19.15 21.50 4.72
C GLN A 236 -20.38 21.28 5.59
N ASN A 237 -20.24 21.09 6.91
CA ASN A 237 -21.39 21.01 7.81
C ASN A 237 -22.13 22.38 7.82
N HIS A 238 -23.18 22.49 7.01
CA HIS A 238 -24.01 23.67 6.72
C HIS A 238 -24.87 24.16 7.90
N VAL A 239 -24.40 24.04 9.13
CA VAL A 239 -25.15 24.40 10.35
C VAL A 239 -25.23 25.94 10.53
N LEU A 240 -24.58 26.74 9.67
CA LEU A 240 -24.38 28.17 9.91
C LEU A 240 -25.01 29.16 8.91
N TYR A 241 -25.68 28.74 7.83
CA TYR A 241 -26.31 29.68 6.86
C TYR A 241 -27.68 29.22 6.34
N LYS A 242 -28.64 30.16 6.19
CA LYS A 242 -29.94 29.93 5.55
C LYS A 242 -29.81 29.99 4.04
N TYR A 243 -29.52 28.86 3.40
CA TYR A 243 -29.55 28.75 1.94
C TYR A 243 -30.97 28.89 1.40
N ASN A 244 -31.11 29.51 0.22
CA ASN A 244 -32.33 29.38 -0.57
C ASN A 244 -32.35 28.00 -1.29
N LEU A 245 -33.50 27.58 -1.82
CA LEU A 245 -33.64 26.26 -2.44
C LEU A 245 -32.66 26.03 -3.61
N TYR A 246 -32.33 27.09 -4.35
CA TYR A 246 -31.41 27.03 -5.49
C TYR A 246 -29.98 26.74 -5.03
N GLU A 247 -29.53 27.42 -3.98
CA GLU A 247 -28.21 27.21 -3.40
C GLU A 247 -28.09 25.81 -2.80
N LEU A 248 -29.13 25.31 -2.11
CA LEU A 248 -29.13 23.95 -1.56
C LEU A 248 -29.03 22.88 -2.64
N ILE A 249 -29.76 23.05 -3.76
CA ILE A 249 -29.72 22.11 -4.87
C ILE A 249 -28.37 22.17 -5.60
N SER A 250 -27.84 23.38 -5.81
CA SER A 250 -26.51 23.56 -6.43
C SER A 250 -25.41 22.94 -5.58
N ASP A 251 -25.44 23.14 -4.27
CA ASP A 251 -24.50 22.55 -3.32
C ASP A 251 -24.60 21.01 -3.34
N HIS A 252 -25.81 20.46 -3.22
CA HIS A 252 -26.05 19.01 -3.31
C HIS A 252 -25.51 18.39 -4.60
N TYR A 253 -25.78 19.00 -5.77
CA TYR A 253 -25.29 18.45 -7.04
C TYR A 253 -23.80 18.67 -7.25
N THR A 254 -23.19 19.70 -6.65
CA THR A 254 -21.72 19.87 -6.62
C THR A 254 -21.09 18.74 -5.81
N GLN A 255 -21.71 18.38 -4.68
CA GLN A 255 -21.30 17.27 -3.83
C GLN A 255 -21.45 15.90 -4.53
N VAL A 256 -22.57 15.66 -5.22
CA VAL A 256 -22.78 14.44 -6.03
C VAL A 256 -21.75 14.36 -7.15
N LEU A 257 -21.52 15.48 -7.86
CA LEU A 257 -20.52 15.55 -8.93
C LEU A 257 -19.10 15.29 -8.39
N HIS A 258 -18.77 15.80 -7.21
CA HIS A 258 -17.48 15.56 -6.58
C HIS A 258 -17.29 14.07 -6.29
N CYS A 259 -18.29 13.41 -5.69
CA CYS A 259 -18.27 11.95 -5.49
C CYS A 259 -18.09 11.19 -6.82
N GLN A 260 -18.80 11.59 -7.88
CA GLN A 260 -18.72 10.94 -9.20
C GLN A 260 -17.35 11.11 -9.86
N HIS A 261 -16.74 12.29 -9.71
CA HIS A 261 -15.40 12.59 -10.22
C HIS A 261 -14.33 11.78 -9.49
N GLU A 262 -14.50 11.57 -8.19
CA GLU A 262 -13.59 10.80 -7.33
C GLU A 262 -13.71 9.26 -7.51
N CYS A 263 -14.66 8.76 -8.30
CA CYS A 263 -14.77 7.33 -8.59
C CYS A 263 -13.50 6.74 -9.22
N ILE A 264 -12.75 7.54 -9.99
CA ILE A 264 -11.43 7.13 -10.51
C ILE A 264 -10.47 6.70 -9.40
N ARG A 265 -10.45 7.45 -8.30
CA ARG A 265 -9.60 7.18 -7.14
C ARG A 265 -10.09 5.93 -6.42
N ASP A 266 -11.38 5.83 -6.12
CA ASP A 266 -11.94 4.64 -5.44
C ASP A 266 -11.62 3.36 -6.23
N LEU A 267 -11.86 3.35 -7.55
CA LEU A 267 -11.59 2.17 -8.39
C LEU A 267 -10.10 1.83 -8.48
N ALA A 268 -9.22 2.82 -8.45
CA ALA A 268 -7.78 2.60 -8.44
C ALA A 268 -7.24 2.19 -7.06
N THR A 269 -7.95 2.50 -5.97
CA THR A 269 -7.54 2.14 -4.61
C THR A 269 -7.89 0.69 -4.30
N ARG A 270 -6.92 -0.03 -3.74
CA ARG A 270 -7.13 -1.40 -3.26
C ARG A 270 -7.79 -1.40 -1.88
N PRO A 271 -8.55 -2.45 -1.53
CA PRO A 271 -9.03 -2.64 -0.16
C PRO A 271 -7.87 -2.46 0.84
N GLY A 272 -8.11 -1.74 1.92
CA GLY A 272 -7.12 -1.52 2.98
C GLY A 272 -5.96 -0.58 2.66
N ARG A 273 -5.91 0.02 1.46
CA ARG A 273 -4.93 1.03 1.06
C ARG A 273 -5.55 2.42 1.08
N LEU A 274 -4.72 3.44 1.23
CA LEU A 274 -5.15 4.85 1.19
C LEU A 274 -4.94 5.44 -0.21
N SER A 275 -3.86 5.05 -0.86
CA SER A 275 -3.40 5.62 -2.13
C SER A 275 -3.90 4.77 -3.30
N PRO A 276 -4.35 5.41 -4.39
CA PRO A 276 -4.72 4.71 -5.61
C PRO A 276 -3.49 4.14 -6.32
N MET A 277 -3.68 3.05 -7.07
CA MET A 277 -2.71 2.61 -8.08
C MET A 277 -2.46 3.75 -9.07
N GLU A 278 -1.19 4.16 -9.24
CA GLU A 278 -0.84 5.20 -10.22
C GLU A 278 -1.22 4.73 -11.63
N ASN A 279 -1.80 5.64 -12.42
CA ASN A 279 -2.20 5.40 -13.80
C ASN A 279 -3.09 4.17 -14.01
N TYR A 280 -3.86 3.72 -13.01
CA TYR A 280 -4.53 2.43 -13.06
C TYR A 280 -5.28 2.18 -14.38
N LEU A 281 -6.11 3.13 -14.83
CA LEU A 281 -6.81 3.02 -16.13
C LEU A 281 -5.84 3.08 -17.34
N PRO A 282 -4.97 4.10 -17.51
CA PRO A 282 -3.97 4.15 -18.58
C PRO A 282 -3.09 2.90 -18.66
N LEU A 283 -2.73 2.33 -17.51
CA LEU A 283 -1.83 1.18 -17.39
C LEU A 283 -2.39 -0.06 -18.09
N HIS A 284 -3.73 -0.23 -18.14
CA HIS A 284 -4.36 -1.28 -18.95
C HIS A 284 -3.97 -1.15 -20.42
N TYR A 285 -3.98 0.07 -20.95
CA TYR A 285 -3.65 0.34 -22.36
C TYR A 285 -2.17 0.15 -22.66
N ASP A 286 -1.28 0.47 -21.71
CA ASP A 286 0.15 0.19 -21.85
C ASP A 286 0.45 -1.32 -21.84
N TYR A 287 -0.18 -2.08 -20.94
CA TYR A 287 -0.07 -3.55 -20.97
C TYR A 287 -0.64 -4.15 -22.25
N LEU A 288 -1.82 -3.69 -22.67
CA LEU A 288 -2.50 -4.18 -23.87
C LEU A 288 -1.73 -3.87 -25.15
N GLN A 289 -1.18 -2.66 -25.32
CA GLN A 289 -0.47 -2.32 -26.56
C GLN A 289 0.70 -3.28 -26.80
N PHE A 290 1.47 -3.55 -25.74
CA PHE A 290 2.61 -4.46 -25.87
C PHE A 290 2.16 -5.91 -26.05
N ALA A 291 1.17 -6.36 -25.27
CA ALA A 291 0.69 -7.73 -25.36
C ALA A 291 0.08 -8.02 -26.74
N TYR A 292 -0.61 -7.04 -27.34
CA TYR A 292 -1.11 -7.11 -28.71
C TYR A 292 0.00 -7.15 -29.74
N PHE A 293 1.03 -6.33 -29.57
CA PHE A 293 2.21 -6.35 -30.44
C PHE A 293 2.89 -7.73 -30.43
N GLN A 294 3.14 -8.30 -29.25
CA GLN A 294 3.70 -9.65 -29.11
C GLN A 294 2.79 -10.75 -29.69
N ALA A 295 1.48 -10.51 -29.69
CA ALA A 295 0.51 -11.39 -30.33
C ALA A 295 0.39 -11.19 -31.86
N GLY A 296 1.14 -10.25 -32.45
CA GLY A 296 1.12 -9.91 -33.89
C GLY A 296 -0.12 -9.11 -34.33
N ARG A 297 -0.83 -8.46 -33.40
CA ARG A 297 -2.06 -7.71 -33.64
C ARG A 297 -1.79 -6.21 -33.62
N ASN A 298 -1.00 -5.72 -34.57
CA ASN A 298 -0.50 -4.35 -34.61
C ASN A 298 -1.59 -3.28 -34.68
N GLU A 299 -2.73 -3.55 -35.34
CA GLU A 299 -3.87 -2.63 -35.39
C GLU A 299 -4.43 -2.34 -34.00
N LYS A 300 -4.56 -3.38 -33.17
CA LYS A 300 -5.01 -3.24 -31.77
C LYS A 300 -3.93 -2.64 -30.87
N ALA A 301 -2.66 -2.94 -31.15
CA ALA A 301 -1.55 -2.32 -30.44
C ALA A 301 -1.54 -0.79 -30.68
N LEU A 302 -1.73 -0.34 -31.92
CA LEU A 302 -1.86 1.07 -32.29
C LEU A 302 -3.05 1.73 -31.59
N GLU A 303 -4.23 1.09 -31.62
CA GLU A 303 -5.43 1.60 -30.92
C GLU A 303 -5.17 1.82 -29.42
N CYS A 304 -4.55 0.84 -28.73
CA CYS A 304 -4.20 0.97 -27.31
C CYS A 304 -3.12 2.04 -27.05
N ALA A 305 -2.11 2.13 -27.91
CA ALA A 305 -1.05 3.13 -27.78
C ALA A 305 -1.59 4.57 -27.97
N LEU A 306 -2.46 4.79 -28.96
CA LEU A 306 -3.18 6.05 -29.14
C LEU A 306 -4.09 6.36 -27.94
N THR A 307 -4.73 5.33 -27.39
CA THR A 307 -5.59 5.49 -26.21
C THR A 307 -4.80 5.93 -24.97
N TYR A 308 -3.62 5.36 -24.75
CA TYR A 308 -2.73 5.77 -23.67
C TYR A 308 -2.32 7.24 -23.79
N LEU A 309 -2.00 7.70 -25.01
CA LEU A 309 -1.64 9.09 -25.28
C LEU A 309 -2.76 10.10 -25.03
N LEU A 310 -4.03 9.66 -24.90
CA LEU A 310 -5.11 10.55 -24.46
C LEU A 310 -4.96 10.99 -23.00
N PHE A 311 -4.33 10.16 -22.17
CA PHE A 311 -4.08 10.43 -20.75
C PHE A 311 -2.72 11.11 -20.54
N HIS A 312 -1.74 10.83 -21.39
CA HIS A 312 -0.37 11.31 -21.28
C HIS A 312 0.08 12.00 -22.58
N GLU A 313 -0.36 13.25 -22.76
CA GLU A 313 0.02 14.04 -23.93
C GLU A 313 1.54 14.27 -23.96
N GLY A 314 2.18 13.90 -25.08
CA GLY A 314 3.62 14.12 -25.30
C GLY A 314 4.55 13.05 -24.70
N GLU A 315 4.02 11.93 -24.20
CA GLU A 315 4.85 10.85 -23.67
C GLU A 315 5.70 10.21 -24.77
N LYS A 316 7.03 10.29 -24.61
CA LYS A 316 7.98 10.01 -25.71
C LYS A 316 7.96 8.53 -26.14
N PHE A 317 8.02 7.60 -25.18
CA PHE A 317 8.11 6.17 -25.50
C PHE A 317 6.86 5.66 -26.22
N MET A 318 5.67 6.15 -25.81
CA MET A 318 4.42 5.74 -26.45
C MET A 318 4.26 6.38 -27.83
N SER A 319 4.72 7.62 -28.00
CA SER A 319 4.75 8.28 -29.31
C SER A 319 5.62 7.52 -30.31
N GLU A 320 6.81 7.07 -29.88
CA GLU A 320 7.70 6.22 -30.69
C GLU A 320 7.02 4.88 -31.08
N ASN A 321 6.31 4.24 -30.15
CA ASN A 321 5.55 3.00 -30.44
C ASN A 321 4.44 3.25 -31.47
N VAL A 322 3.70 4.36 -31.35
CA VAL A 322 2.66 4.76 -32.31
C VAL A 322 3.25 4.98 -33.71
N GLU A 323 4.38 5.66 -33.82
CA GLU A 323 5.09 5.84 -35.09
C GLU A 323 5.48 4.51 -35.72
N TYR A 324 6.07 3.61 -34.92
CA TYR A 324 6.40 2.26 -35.38
C TYR A 324 5.16 1.50 -35.90
N TYR A 325 4.05 1.50 -35.16
CA TYR A 325 2.85 0.80 -35.60
C TYR A 325 2.25 1.41 -36.87
N ARG A 326 2.27 2.75 -37.01
CA ARG A 326 1.83 3.45 -38.23
C ARG A 326 2.66 3.08 -39.44
N GLU A 327 3.98 2.99 -39.29
CA GLU A 327 4.88 2.58 -40.38
C GLU A 327 4.59 1.14 -40.82
N VAL A 328 4.39 0.23 -39.86
CA VAL A 328 4.11 -1.18 -40.16
C VAL A 328 2.74 -1.36 -40.83
N LEU A 329 1.74 -0.56 -40.46
CA LEU A 329 0.37 -0.67 -40.98
C LEU A 329 0.14 0.16 -42.26
N GLY A 330 0.90 1.23 -42.48
CA GLY A 330 0.74 2.14 -43.62
C GLY A 330 -0.48 3.07 -43.51
N HIS A 331 -1.14 3.14 -42.36
CA HIS A 331 -2.24 4.05 -42.06
C HIS A 331 -2.27 4.41 -40.57
N ASP A 332 -3.05 5.44 -40.22
CA ASP A 332 -3.25 5.82 -38.83
C ASP A 332 -4.40 5.03 -38.18
N GLY A 333 -4.45 5.03 -36.86
CA GLY A 333 -5.51 4.44 -36.05
C GLY A 333 -6.38 5.52 -35.40
N GLN A 334 -7.30 5.08 -34.55
CA GLN A 334 -8.03 5.94 -33.63
C GLN A 334 -7.93 5.34 -32.23
N PRO A 335 -7.95 6.17 -31.16
CA PRO A 335 -8.05 5.66 -29.81
C PRO A 335 -9.42 5.01 -29.56
N ARG A 336 -9.54 4.26 -28.46
CA ARG A 336 -10.80 3.61 -28.08
C ARG A 336 -11.86 4.63 -27.69
N LYS A 337 -13.05 4.43 -28.24
CA LYS A 337 -14.20 5.33 -28.03
C LYS A 337 -14.61 5.43 -26.57
N GLU A 338 -14.52 4.34 -25.82
CA GLU A 338 -14.87 4.27 -24.40
C GLU A 338 -13.95 5.19 -23.57
N ALA A 339 -12.65 5.19 -23.87
CA ALA A 339 -11.67 6.06 -23.21
C ALA A 339 -11.84 7.53 -23.62
N GLU A 340 -12.12 7.81 -24.91
CA GLU A 340 -12.43 9.17 -25.36
C GLU A 340 -13.67 9.74 -24.67
N GLN A 341 -14.74 8.94 -24.55
CA GLN A 341 -15.96 9.33 -23.87
C GLN A 341 -15.72 9.56 -22.37
N TYR A 342 -14.95 8.66 -21.74
CA TYR A 342 -14.57 8.78 -20.34
C TYR A 342 -13.81 10.09 -20.07
N LEU A 343 -12.76 10.38 -20.84
CA LEU A 343 -11.96 11.59 -20.66
C LEU A 343 -12.73 12.86 -20.99
N LYS A 344 -13.57 12.84 -22.03
CA LYS A 344 -14.45 13.95 -22.35
C LYS A 344 -15.37 14.27 -21.18
N ARG A 345 -16.01 13.24 -20.61
CA ARG A 345 -16.87 13.38 -19.42
C ARG A 345 -16.07 13.92 -18.24
N HIS A 346 -14.94 13.30 -17.90
CA HIS A 346 -14.12 13.68 -16.76
C HIS A 346 -13.63 15.14 -16.83
N LYS A 347 -13.20 15.61 -18.01
CA LYS A 347 -12.83 17.02 -18.23
C LYS A 347 -14.01 17.96 -18.01
N GLN A 348 -15.21 17.60 -18.48
CA GLN A 348 -16.42 18.40 -18.27
C GLN A 348 -16.84 18.44 -16.79
N GLU A 349 -16.66 17.33 -16.06
CA GLU A 349 -16.95 17.24 -14.62
C GLU A 349 -16.02 18.14 -13.83
N LEU A 350 -14.72 18.11 -14.14
CA LEU A 350 -13.73 19.01 -13.56
C LEU A 350 -14.10 20.49 -13.76
N ASP A 351 -14.43 20.87 -15.00
CA ASP A 351 -14.84 22.25 -15.31
C ASP A 351 -16.04 22.69 -14.46
N LEU A 352 -17.05 21.83 -14.35
CA LEU A 352 -18.25 22.09 -13.55
C LEU A 352 -17.95 22.14 -12.05
N LEU A 353 -17.06 21.28 -11.55
CA LEU A 353 -16.62 21.29 -10.15
C LEU A 353 -15.90 22.58 -9.80
N LEU A 354 -14.93 23.00 -10.63
CA LEU A 354 -14.20 24.26 -10.40
C LEU A 354 -15.15 25.46 -10.33
N ILE A 355 -16.17 25.50 -11.21
CA ILE A 355 -17.21 26.52 -11.19
C ILE A 355 -18.06 26.44 -9.92
N GLY A 356 -18.59 25.25 -9.58
CA GLY A 356 -19.44 25.04 -8.41
C GLY A 356 -18.73 25.36 -7.10
N SER A 357 -17.54 24.81 -6.91
CA SER A 357 -16.65 25.04 -5.78
C SER A 357 -16.27 26.52 -5.61
N SER A 358 -15.92 27.21 -6.71
CA SER A 358 -15.63 28.65 -6.66
C SER A 358 -16.85 29.47 -6.25
N ASN A 359 -18.06 29.13 -6.72
CA ASN A 359 -19.29 29.84 -6.38
C ASN A 359 -19.70 29.63 -4.92
N LEU A 360 -19.42 28.45 -4.37
CA LEU A 360 -19.71 28.08 -2.98
C LEU A 360 -18.62 28.54 -2.00
N GLY A 361 -17.51 29.09 -2.50
CA GLY A 361 -16.40 29.56 -1.66
C GLY A 361 -15.54 28.44 -1.06
N VAL A 362 -15.64 27.23 -1.59
CA VAL A 362 -14.86 26.06 -1.16
C VAL A 362 -13.87 25.72 -2.28
N PRO A 363 -12.55 25.94 -2.13
CA PRO A 363 -11.61 25.64 -3.20
C PRO A 363 -11.55 24.13 -3.46
N TYR A 364 -11.69 23.73 -4.72
CA TYR A 364 -11.44 22.36 -5.17
C TYR A 364 -10.08 22.30 -5.87
N THR A 365 -9.27 21.32 -5.50
CA THR A 365 -8.01 20.99 -6.17
C THR A 365 -8.11 19.54 -6.61
N GLU A 366 -8.00 19.32 -7.92
CA GLU A 366 -7.98 17.97 -8.47
C GLU A 366 -6.68 17.26 -8.10
N ALA A 367 -6.78 16.01 -7.67
CA ALA A 367 -5.60 15.17 -7.49
C ALA A 367 -5.07 14.71 -8.86
N ASN A 368 -3.74 14.60 -8.99
CA ASN A 368 -3.15 14.15 -10.26
C ASN A 368 -3.34 12.63 -10.42
N TYR A 369 -4.38 12.22 -11.15
CA TYR A 369 -4.68 10.81 -11.42
C TYR A 369 -3.85 10.20 -12.56
N TRP A 370 -3.11 11.04 -13.31
CA TRP A 370 -2.44 10.69 -14.56
C TRP A 370 -0.94 11.07 -14.53
N SER A 371 -0.21 10.69 -13.47
CA SER A 371 1.21 11.01 -13.32
C SER A 371 2.08 10.29 -14.37
N SER A 372 2.96 10.99 -15.10
CA SER A 372 3.88 10.35 -16.06
C SER A 372 4.98 9.50 -15.41
N SER A 373 5.07 9.49 -14.07
CA SER A 373 6.04 8.71 -13.29
C SER A 373 5.66 7.23 -13.13
N GLY A 374 4.38 6.87 -13.28
CA GLY A 374 3.88 5.50 -13.07
C GLY A 374 3.85 4.64 -14.33
N GLY A 375 4.75 4.88 -15.30
CA GLY A 375 4.91 3.99 -16.45
C GLY A 375 5.58 2.68 -16.04
N ARG A 376 5.39 1.60 -16.82
CA ARG A 376 5.99 0.30 -16.51
C ARG A 376 7.52 0.36 -16.41
N GLU A 377 8.06 -0.16 -15.31
CA GLU A 377 9.50 -0.32 -15.05
C GLU A 377 9.99 -1.72 -15.43
N ASP A 378 9.87 -2.14 -16.70
CA ASP A 378 10.47 -3.41 -17.13
C ASP A 378 11.28 -3.34 -18.43
N THR A 379 12.19 -4.31 -18.55
CA THR A 379 13.15 -4.49 -19.65
C THR A 379 12.50 -4.77 -21.01
N ASN A 380 11.18 -4.91 -21.04
CA ASN A 380 10.39 -5.22 -22.23
C ASN A 380 9.89 -3.97 -22.97
N ARG A 381 10.39 -2.77 -22.66
CA ARG A 381 10.22 -1.62 -23.57
C ARG A 381 10.73 -2.02 -24.95
N ILE A 382 9.90 -1.83 -25.97
CA ILE A 382 10.27 -2.13 -27.36
C ILE A 382 11.58 -1.39 -27.66
N PRO A 383 12.68 -2.11 -27.96
CA PRO A 383 13.94 -1.46 -28.23
C PRO A 383 13.76 -0.56 -29.45
N SER A 384 13.98 0.73 -29.26
CA SER A 384 14.09 1.70 -30.35
C SER A 384 15.19 1.21 -31.30
N GLY A 385 14.77 0.65 -32.42
CA GLY A 385 15.67 0.10 -33.42
C GLY A 385 16.03 1.17 -34.43
N THR A 386 17.15 1.85 -34.23
CA THR A 386 18.13 2.07 -35.31
C THR A 386 19.53 2.33 -34.75
N ASN A 387 20.43 1.42 -35.12
CA ASN A 387 21.90 1.50 -35.18
C ASN A 387 22.67 1.00 -33.94
N GLY A 388 23.37 -0.12 -34.15
CA GLY A 388 24.29 -0.69 -33.18
C GLY A 388 25.58 0.11 -32.97
N TRP A 389 26.28 -0.28 -31.89
CA TRP A 389 27.63 0.10 -31.47
C TRP A 389 27.81 1.45 -30.74
N MET A 390 28.04 1.33 -29.42
CA MET A 390 29.13 1.86 -28.58
C MET A 390 29.36 3.39 -28.42
N ASP A 391 29.47 3.77 -27.13
CA ASP A 391 30.18 4.89 -26.48
C ASP A 391 29.61 6.34 -26.43
N TYR A 392 29.21 6.71 -25.20
CA TYR A 392 29.53 7.92 -24.40
C TYR A 392 29.54 9.35 -25.03
N VAL A 393 28.58 10.19 -24.54
CA VAL A 393 28.75 11.57 -23.95
C VAL A 393 28.88 12.80 -24.92
N PRO A 394 28.39 14.05 -24.62
CA PRO A 394 27.18 14.52 -23.87
C PRO A 394 26.57 15.91 -24.34
N ILE A 395 25.58 16.44 -23.58
CA ILE A 395 25.13 17.87 -23.41
C ILE A 395 24.27 18.46 -24.57
N SER A 396 23.04 18.98 -24.36
CA SER A 396 22.77 20.22 -23.61
C SER A 396 21.35 20.40 -23.05
N LYS A 397 21.33 21.00 -21.86
CA LYS A 397 20.23 21.45 -20.98
C LYS A 397 19.11 22.28 -21.64
N ARG A 398 17.88 22.14 -21.12
CA ARG A 398 17.03 23.28 -20.69
C ARG A 398 15.95 22.85 -19.68
N ASN A 399 15.67 23.77 -18.75
CA ASN A 399 14.99 23.59 -17.48
C ASN A 399 13.47 23.54 -17.59
N ILE A 400 12.84 22.53 -16.98
CA ILE A 400 11.50 22.60 -16.38
C ILE A 400 11.54 21.75 -15.10
N THR A 401 11.07 22.32 -14.00
CA THR A 401 11.01 21.75 -12.65
C THR A 401 10.03 20.56 -12.61
N VAL A 402 10.56 19.36 -12.86
CA VAL A 402 9.93 18.07 -12.55
C VAL A 402 10.82 17.42 -11.49
N SER A 403 10.21 16.84 -10.47
CA SER A 403 10.88 16.09 -9.40
C SER A 403 11.98 15.20 -9.98
N VAL A 404 13.21 15.45 -9.53
CA VAL A 404 14.43 14.84 -10.04
C VAL A 404 14.34 13.31 -9.88
N PHE A 405 14.04 12.59 -10.96
CA PHE A 405 14.53 11.21 -11.10
C PHE A 405 16.05 11.30 -11.00
N HIS A 406 16.59 11.03 -9.82
CA HIS A 406 18.03 10.83 -9.68
C HIS A 406 18.35 9.59 -10.51
N GLU A 407 19.16 9.74 -11.57
CA GLU A 407 19.89 8.59 -12.11
C GLU A 407 20.57 7.91 -10.92
N LEU A 408 20.08 6.73 -10.55
CA LEU A 408 20.65 5.93 -9.48
C LEU A 408 22.06 5.53 -9.91
N ARG A 409 23.06 6.04 -9.20
CA ARG A 409 24.49 5.82 -9.46
C ARG A 409 25.08 5.01 -8.32
N GLU A 410 26.00 4.13 -8.66
CA GLU A 410 26.71 3.27 -7.70
C GLU A 410 28.18 3.11 -8.09
N GLY A 411 28.99 2.60 -7.15
CA GLY A 411 30.42 2.37 -7.39
C GLY A 411 31.30 3.59 -7.12
N GLY A 412 30.83 4.53 -6.30
CA GLY A 412 31.65 5.66 -5.85
C GLY A 412 32.85 5.22 -4.99
N PRO A 413 33.78 6.16 -4.69
CA PRO A 413 35.05 5.84 -4.07
C PRO A 413 34.87 5.35 -2.62
N LEU A 414 35.79 4.49 -2.18
CA LEU A 414 35.89 4.06 -0.78
C LEU A 414 36.63 5.16 0.00
N VAL A 415 35.90 5.85 0.88
CA VAL A 415 36.41 6.99 1.67
C VAL A 415 37.29 6.60 2.86
N TYR A 416 37.47 5.31 3.10
CA TYR A 416 38.31 4.77 4.18
C TYR A 416 39.19 3.64 3.65
N GLU A 417 40.50 3.71 3.90
CA GLU A 417 41.50 2.77 3.36
C GLU A 417 41.29 1.32 3.81
N ASN A 418 40.75 1.13 5.01
CA ASN A 418 40.57 -0.19 5.61
C ASN A 418 39.25 -0.88 5.21
N VAL A 419 38.33 -0.17 4.56
CA VAL A 419 37.03 -0.71 4.15
C VAL A 419 37.18 -1.47 2.83
N ARG A 420 36.63 -2.67 2.76
CA ARG A 420 36.67 -3.49 1.54
C ARG A 420 35.29 -3.69 0.94
N LEU A 421 35.12 -3.35 -0.33
CA LEU A 421 33.95 -3.75 -1.12
C LEU A 421 34.00 -5.26 -1.40
N VAL A 422 32.95 -5.98 -1.01
CA VAL A 422 32.86 -7.45 -1.12
C VAL A 422 31.96 -7.85 -2.26
N GLN A 423 30.77 -7.25 -2.33
CA GLN A 423 29.76 -7.51 -3.36
C GLN A 423 29.05 -6.20 -3.71
N ASN A 424 28.80 -6.02 -5.00
CA ASN A 424 27.99 -4.93 -5.56
C ASN A 424 26.59 -5.44 -5.94
N SER A 425 25.75 -4.55 -6.49
CA SER A 425 24.37 -4.84 -6.88
C SER A 425 24.24 -6.03 -7.83
N VAL A 426 25.12 -6.11 -8.83
CA VAL A 426 25.16 -7.22 -9.80
C VAL A 426 25.41 -8.56 -9.09
N THR A 427 26.35 -8.59 -8.14
CA THR A 427 26.68 -9.82 -7.39
C THR A 427 25.59 -10.19 -6.37
N LEU A 428 24.83 -9.20 -5.91
CA LEU A 428 23.69 -9.35 -4.98
C LEU A 428 22.35 -9.51 -5.71
N ASN A 429 22.36 -9.78 -7.03
CA ASN A 429 21.17 -9.98 -7.87
C ASN A 429 20.09 -8.91 -7.64
N GLY A 430 20.47 -7.62 -7.73
CA GLY A 430 19.54 -6.51 -7.59
C GLY A 430 20.14 -5.18 -8.02
N SER A 431 19.54 -4.08 -7.58
CA SER A 431 19.98 -2.70 -7.84
C SER A 431 20.19 -1.95 -6.53
N GLN A 432 21.15 -1.01 -6.50
CA GLN A 432 21.42 -0.20 -5.32
C GLN A 432 21.66 -1.04 -4.04
N ARG A 433 22.42 -2.15 -4.15
CA ARG A 433 22.82 -3.02 -3.04
C ARG A 433 24.33 -3.08 -2.92
N VAL A 434 24.83 -3.11 -1.70
CA VAL A 434 26.27 -3.23 -1.47
C VAL A 434 26.58 -3.98 -0.18
N LEU A 435 27.68 -4.72 -0.23
CA LEU A 435 28.25 -5.40 0.92
C LEU A 435 29.70 -4.96 1.13
N PHE A 436 29.99 -4.44 2.32
CA PHE A 436 31.32 -4.10 2.77
C PHE A 436 31.78 -5.00 3.91
N ASP A 437 33.09 -5.22 3.99
CA ASP A 437 33.76 -5.79 5.15
C ASP A 437 34.73 -4.77 5.74
N ASP A 438 35.18 -5.04 6.96
CA ASP A 438 36.22 -4.28 7.66
C ASP A 438 35.85 -2.80 7.89
N VAL A 439 34.54 -2.52 7.99
CA VAL A 439 33.99 -1.19 8.29
C VAL A 439 34.38 -0.74 9.70
N ILE A 440 34.43 -1.68 10.63
CA ILE A 440 34.99 -1.51 11.98
C ILE A 440 35.90 -2.68 12.29
N SER A 441 36.85 -2.48 13.21
CA SER A 441 37.80 -3.49 13.67
C SER A 441 37.14 -4.49 14.65
N GLU A 442 37.81 -5.64 14.86
CA GLU A 442 37.38 -6.65 15.84
C GLU A 442 37.32 -6.09 17.26
N ASP A 443 38.25 -5.20 17.64
CA ASP A 443 38.24 -4.53 18.94
C ASP A 443 37.02 -3.61 19.09
N GLU A 444 36.70 -2.82 18.05
CA GLU A 444 35.50 -1.96 18.04
C GLU A 444 34.21 -2.78 18.08
N CYS A 445 34.15 -3.92 17.37
CA CYS A 445 33.04 -4.87 17.47
C CYS A 445 32.87 -5.38 18.90
N SER A 446 33.95 -5.82 19.54
CA SER A 446 33.91 -6.32 20.92
C SER A 446 33.42 -5.25 21.88
N GLU A 447 33.91 -4.02 21.76
CA GLU A 447 33.49 -2.88 22.58
C GLU A 447 32.00 -2.55 22.40
N LEU A 448 31.51 -2.50 21.15
CA LEU A 448 30.09 -2.23 20.87
C LEU A 448 29.18 -3.39 21.29
N ASN A 449 29.66 -4.62 21.18
CA ASN A 449 28.91 -5.78 21.65
C ASN A 449 28.80 -5.79 23.19
N HIS A 450 29.87 -5.44 23.91
CA HIS A 450 29.82 -5.25 25.37
C HIS A 450 28.92 -4.08 25.77
N LEU A 451 28.98 -2.97 25.03
CA LEU A 451 28.08 -1.84 25.22
C LEU A 451 26.63 -2.30 25.11
N ALA A 452 26.29 -3.06 24.06
CA ALA A 452 24.93 -3.57 23.83
C ALA A 452 24.37 -4.31 25.05
N HIS A 453 25.14 -5.24 25.62
CA HIS A 453 24.74 -5.99 26.83
C HIS A 453 24.39 -5.11 28.03
N SER A 454 24.94 -3.89 28.10
CA SER A 454 24.76 -2.98 29.23
C SER A 454 23.65 -1.93 29.01
N VAL A 455 23.37 -1.59 27.75
CA VAL A 455 22.49 -0.45 27.41
C VAL A 455 21.18 -0.85 26.77
N THR A 456 21.09 -2.04 26.17
CA THR A 456 19.89 -2.45 25.46
C THR A 456 18.75 -2.78 26.42
N ALA A 457 17.54 -2.34 26.08
CA ALA A 457 16.33 -2.68 26.81
C ALA A 457 15.45 -3.62 25.98
N ALA A 458 14.77 -4.56 26.64
CA ALA A 458 13.87 -5.49 25.97
C ALA A 458 12.66 -4.75 25.38
N GLY A 459 12.38 -4.97 24.09
CA GLY A 459 11.27 -4.32 23.39
C GLY A 459 11.43 -2.81 23.19
N ASP A 460 12.66 -2.27 23.25
CA ASP A 460 12.97 -0.88 22.89
C ASP A 460 12.51 -0.59 21.44
N GLY A 461 11.81 0.52 21.20
CA GLY A 461 11.14 0.79 19.91
C GLY A 461 9.83 0.00 19.65
N TYR A 462 9.44 -0.93 20.53
CA TYR A 462 8.22 -1.76 20.39
C TYR A 462 7.33 -1.76 21.63
N LYS A 463 7.20 -0.61 22.31
CA LYS A 463 6.38 -0.44 23.52
C LYS A 463 6.67 -1.48 24.63
N GLY A 464 7.91 -1.98 24.69
CA GLY A 464 8.32 -2.99 25.68
C GLY A 464 7.94 -4.43 25.34
N LYS A 465 7.39 -4.72 24.14
CA LYS A 465 7.11 -6.10 23.70
C LYS A 465 8.44 -6.83 23.48
N MET A 466 8.76 -7.78 24.36
CA MET A 466 10.04 -8.52 24.35
C MET A 466 10.27 -9.34 23.08
N SER A 467 9.19 -9.79 22.44
CA SER A 467 9.20 -10.65 21.26
C SER A 467 8.25 -10.07 20.20
N PRO A 468 8.62 -8.95 19.56
CA PRO A 468 7.68 -8.21 18.72
C PRO A 468 7.39 -8.89 17.38
N HIS A 469 8.31 -9.72 16.88
CA HIS A 469 8.27 -10.33 15.55
C HIS A 469 8.05 -11.84 15.57
N THR A 470 8.60 -12.53 16.57
CA THR A 470 8.43 -13.98 16.77
C THR A 470 8.53 -14.28 18.26
N PRO A 471 7.69 -15.17 18.81
CA PRO A 471 7.74 -15.54 20.22
C PRO A 471 9.03 -16.27 20.62
N ASN A 472 9.80 -16.77 19.63
CA ASN A 472 10.97 -17.62 19.84
C ASN A 472 12.27 -16.83 20.05
N GLU A 473 12.22 -15.50 19.93
CA GLU A 473 13.39 -14.62 20.05
C GLU A 473 13.10 -13.44 20.96
N LYS A 474 14.12 -13.03 21.71
CA LYS A 474 14.11 -11.80 22.50
C LYS A 474 14.72 -10.66 21.69
N PHE A 475 14.02 -9.53 21.65
CA PHE A 475 14.44 -8.29 21.01
C PHE A 475 14.92 -7.28 22.03
N GLU A 476 16.13 -6.74 21.84
CA GLU A 476 16.71 -5.74 22.72
C GLU A 476 17.35 -4.62 21.89
N GLY A 477 17.21 -3.38 22.37
CA GLY A 477 17.61 -2.21 21.60
C GLY A 477 18.03 -1.00 22.42
N ALA A 478 18.82 -0.10 21.82
CA ALA A 478 19.19 1.19 22.36
C ALA A 478 19.48 2.25 21.28
N THR A 479 19.09 3.50 21.54
CA THR A 479 19.39 4.66 20.69
C THR A 479 20.72 5.32 21.07
N VAL A 480 21.30 6.07 20.12
CA VAL A 480 22.59 6.76 20.31
C VAL A 480 22.54 7.72 21.50
N LEU A 481 21.51 8.56 21.57
CA LEU A 481 21.34 9.52 22.67
C LEU A 481 21.27 8.83 24.04
N LYS A 482 20.53 7.72 24.14
CA LYS A 482 20.41 6.93 25.38
C LYS A 482 21.78 6.41 25.83
N THR A 483 22.58 5.88 24.90
CA THR A 483 23.93 5.39 25.23
C THR A 483 24.87 6.52 25.68
N LEU A 484 24.82 7.68 25.04
CA LEU A 484 25.63 8.85 25.42
C LEU A 484 25.24 9.38 26.81
N LYS A 485 23.93 9.44 27.12
CA LYS A 485 23.45 9.77 28.47
C LYS A 485 23.97 8.79 29.51
N TYR A 486 23.93 7.48 29.25
CA TYR A 486 24.48 6.47 30.15
C TYR A 486 26.00 6.60 30.29
N GLY A 487 26.69 7.04 29.25
CA GLY A 487 28.11 7.40 29.29
C GLY A 487 28.39 8.54 30.27
N TYR A 488 27.60 9.62 30.21
CA TYR A 488 27.72 10.75 31.16
C TYR A 488 27.39 10.38 32.59
N GLU A 489 26.37 9.54 32.79
CA GLU A 489 25.97 9.05 34.11
C GLU A 489 26.98 8.04 34.70
N GLY A 490 28.02 7.67 33.93
CA GLY A 490 29.04 6.70 34.34
C GLY A 490 28.53 5.25 34.41
N ARG A 491 27.38 4.96 33.81
CA ARG A 491 26.83 3.59 33.73
C ARG A 491 27.57 2.71 32.72
N VAL A 492 28.11 3.34 31.68
CA VAL A 492 28.96 2.70 30.66
C VAL A 492 30.16 3.60 30.34
N PRO A 493 31.26 3.06 29.81
CA PRO A 493 32.38 3.89 29.39
C PRO A 493 31.95 4.89 28.32
N LEU A 494 32.19 6.19 28.56
CA LEU A 494 31.87 7.25 27.60
C LEU A 494 32.55 7.05 26.24
N LYS A 495 33.75 6.46 26.23
CA LYS A 495 34.46 6.09 25.00
C LYS A 495 33.69 5.08 24.16
N SER A 496 33.07 4.07 24.78
CA SER A 496 32.27 3.06 24.07
C SER A 496 30.96 3.67 23.55
N ALA A 497 30.32 4.56 24.33
CA ALA A 497 29.15 5.31 23.86
C ALA A 497 29.47 6.25 22.68
N ARG A 498 30.61 6.94 22.72
CA ARG A 498 31.11 7.76 21.60
C ARG A 498 31.45 6.90 20.38
N LEU A 499 32.02 5.72 20.57
CA LEU A 499 32.29 4.79 19.48
C LEU A 499 31.00 4.44 18.72
N PHE A 500 29.87 4.21 19.40
CA PHE A 500 28.59 3.95 18.73
C PHE A 500 28.14 5.13 17.84
N TYR A 501 28.31 6.36 18.32
CA TYR A 501 28.08 7.56 17.52
C TYR A 501 29.02 7.64 16.31
N ASP A 502 30.32 7.43 16.51
CA ASP A 502 31.34 7.58 15.47
C ASP A 502 31.18 6.52 14.35
N VAL A 503 30.86 5.27 14.70
CA VAL A 503 30.67 4.21 13.69
C VAL A 503 29.41 4.42 12.85
N SER A 504 28.36 5.04 13.43
CA SER A 504 27.16 5.38 12.67
C SER A 504 27.42 6.51 11.66
N GLU A 505 28.23 7.52 12.00
CA GLU A 505 28.72 8.51 11.02
C GLU A 505 29.59 7.88 9.94
N LYS A 506 30.50 6.97 10.34
CA LYS A 506 31.36 6.26 9.40
C LYS A 506 30.54 5.50 8.37
N ALA A 507 29.54 4.76 8.82
CA ALA A 507 28.61 4.04 7.95
C ALA A 507 27.87 4.98 6.99
N ARG A 508 27.32 6.09 7.49
CA ARG A 508 26.64 7.10 6.68
C ARG A 508 27.51 7.63 5.53
N ARG A 509 28.77 7.99 5.83
CA ARG A 509 29.72 8.51 4.83
C ARG A 509 30.09 7.46 3.77
N ILE A 510 30.17 6.18 4.16
CA ILE A 510 30.41 5.08 3.21
C ILE A 510 29.23 4.94 2.25
N ILE A 511 28.00 4.95 2.75
CA ILE A 511 26.77 4.84 1.94
C ILE A 511 26.64 6.05 1.00
N GLU A 512 26.82 7.26 1.51
CA GLU A 512 26.75 8.50 0.73
C GLU A 512 27.77 8.51 -0.42
N SER A 513 29.00 8.08 -0.15
CA SER A 513 30.05 8.01 -1.17
C SER A 513 29.80 6.90 -2.19
N TYR A 514 29.43 5.70 -1.75
CA TYR A 514 29.27 4.55 -2.66
C TYR A 514 28.11 4.74 -3.64
N PHE A 515 26.97 5.25 -3.17
CA PHE A 515 25.81 5.56 -4.01
C PHE A 515 25.89 6.96 -4.67
N MET A 516 27.06 7.61 -4.59
CA MET A 516 27.36 8.86 -5.29
C MET A 516 26.27 9.94 -5.11
N LEU A 517 25.79 10.09 -3.87
CA LEU A 517 24.65 10.96 -3.59
C LEU A 517 25.07 12.43 -3.70
N ASN A 518 24.22 13.24 -4.35
CA ASN A 518 24.46 14.68 -4.54
C ASN A 518 24.10 15.51 -3.30
N SER A 519 23.45 14.90 -2.32
CA SER A 519 23.00 15.52 -1.07
C SER A 519 23.46 14.68 0.12
N THR A 520 23.66 15.37 1.25
CA THR A 520 24.01 14.74 2.51
C THR A 520 22.91 13.79 2.95
N LEU A 521 23.25 12.55 3.28
CA LEU A 521 22.30 11.67 3.95
C LEU A 521 22.11 12.12 5.39
N HIS A 522 20.86 12.18 5.83
CA HIS A 522 20.54 12.42 7.23
C HIS A 522 19.97 11.17 7.89
N PHE A 523 20.23 10.96 9.18
CA PHE A 523 19.63 9.84 9.91
C PHE A 523 18.14 10.08 10.07
N SER A 524 17.34 9.11 9.64
CA SER A 524 15.92 8.97 10.01
C SER A 524 15.78 8.24 11.34
N TYR A 525 16.62 7.23 11.60
CA TYR A 525 16.66 6.49 12.85
C TYR A 525 17.96 5.70 12.99
N THR A 526 18.50 5.60 14.21
CA THR A 526 19.71 4.83 14.51
C THR A 526 19.49 3.90 15.69
N HIS A 527 19.68 2.59 15.49
CA HIS A 527 19.34 1.59 16.49
C HIS A 527 20.45 0.54 16.67
N LEU A 528 21.03 0.47 17.87
CA LEU A 528 21.83 -0.68 18.29
C LEU A 528 20.87 -1.79 18.72
N VAL A 529 20.85 -2.89 17.99
CA VAL A 529 19.83 -3.93 18.11
C VAL A 529 20.45 -5.31 18.29
N CYS A 530 19.91 -6.08 19.23
CA CYS A 530 20.28 -7.47 19.47
C CYS A 530 19.05 -8.40 19.44
N ARG A 531 19.24 -9.57 18.83
CA ARG A 531 18.26 -10.67 18.73
C ARG A 531 18.84 -11.91 19.40
N THR A 532 18.16 -12.43 20.41
CA THR A 532 18.64 -13.59 21.18
C THR A 532 17.68 -14.77 21.02
N ALA A 533 18.19 -15.93 20.64
CA ALA A 533 17.40 -17.16 20.58
C ALA A 533 16.94 -17.60 21.97
N ILE A 534 15.64 -17.86 22.16
CA ILE A 534 15.10 -18.35 23.43
C ILE A 534 15.31 -19.87 23.51
N SER A 535 15.96 -20.32 24.58
CA SER A 535 16.26 -21.74 24.79
C SER A 535 14.99 -22.59 24.91
N GLY A 536 14.97 -23.75 24.24
CA GLY A 536 13.83 -24.67 24.25
C GLY A 536 12.70 -24.33 23.29
N GLN A 537 12.85 -23.28 22.46
CA GLN A 537 11.85 -22.84 21.48
C GLN A 537 12.37 -22.85 20.03
N GLN A 538 13.42 -23.63 19.75
CA GLN A 538 14.17 -23.56 18.47
C GLN A 538 14.00 -24.79 17.57
N ASP A 539 13.30 -25.83 18.02
CA ASP A 539 13.14 -27.07 17.25
C ASP A 539 12.22 -26.87 16.05
N HIS A 540 12.67 -27.31 14.86
CA HIS A 540 11.92 -27.30 13.59
C HIS A 540 11.36 -25.92 13.14
N ARG A 541 12.05 -24.83 13.47
CA ARG A 541 11.63 -23.47 13.06
C ARG A 541 11.77 -23.25 11.55
N ASN A 542 10.72 -22.68 10.95
CA ASN A 542 10.67 -22.22 9.56
C ASN A 542 10.24 -20.74 9.45
N ASP A 543 10.13 -20.03 10.57
CA ASP A 543 9.76 -18.62 10.65
C ASP A 543 10.97 -17.69 10.40
N LEU A 544 10.68 -16.41 10.23
CA LEU A 544 11.69 -15.36 10.09
C LEU A 544 11.87 -14.61 11.41
N SER A 545 13.12 -14.24 11.73
CA SER A 545 13.46 -13.35 12.86
C SER A 545 12.91 -11.93 12.63
N HIS A 546 12.90 -11.53 11.36
CA HIS A 546 12.26 -10.31 10.88
C HIS A 546 11.52 -10.62 9.57
N PRO A 547 10.21 -10.37 9.47
CA PRO A 547 9.44 -10.58 8.25
C PRO A 547 10.04 -9.86 7.04
N ILE A 548 9.73 -10.37 5.84
CA ILE A 548 10.08 -9.68 4.59
C ILE A 548 9.30 -8.38 4.50
N HIS A 549 9.99 -7.27 4.26
CA HIS A 549 9.41 -5.93 4.15
C HIS A 549 10.30 -5.05 3.27
N ALA A 550 9.77 -3.86 2.93
CA ALA A 550 10.55 -2.73 2.43
C ALA A 550 10.55 -1.63 3.50
N ASP A 551 11.62 -0.85 3.58
CA ASP A 551 11.81 0.11 4.67
C ASP A 551 10.99 1.40 4.52
N ASN A 552 10.63 1.77 3.27
CA ASN A 552 9.91 3.00 2.97
C ASN A 552 8.51 2.81 2.33
N CYS A 553 8.06 1.57 2.18
CA CYS A 553 6.76 1.29 1.57
C CYS A 553 6.12 0.02 2.14
N LEU A 554 4.79 -0.05 2.08
CA LEU A 554 4.02 -1.22 2.43
C LEU A 554 4.12 -2.21 1.28
N LEU A 555 4.89 -3.28 1.49
CA LEU A 555 5.09 -4.32 0.49
C LEU A 555 3.79 -5.10 0.26
N ASP A 556 3.40 -5.24 -1.00
CA ASP A 556 2.22 -6.00 -1.41
C ASP A 556 2.60 -7.11 -2.41
N PRO A 557 2.95 -8.30 -1.89
CA PRO A 557 3.47 -9.39 -2.71
C PRO A 557 2.48 -9.95 -3.73
N GLU A 558 1.17 -9.75 -3.53
CA GLU A 558 0.15 -10.29 -4.41
C GLU A 558 -0.04 -9.45 -5.67
N ALA A 559 0.11 -8.12 -5.55
CA ALA A 559 0.10 -7.22 -6.70
C ALA A 559 1.48 -6.97 -7.31
N ASN A 560 2.56 -7.39 -6.64
CA ASN A 560 3.92 -6.95 -6.96
C ASN A 560 4.06 -5.42 -6.90
N GLU A 561 3.52 -4.81 -5.84
CA GLU A 561 3.52 -3.36 -5.64
C GLU A 561 4.13 -2.99 -4.29
N CYS A 562 4.68 -1.77 -4.18
CA CYS A 562 5.18 -1.25 -2.91
C CYS A 562 4.63 0.15 -2.65
N TRP A 563 3.74 0.26 -1.67
CA TRP A 563 2.92 1.45 -1.45
C TRP A 563 3.59 2.44 -0.51
N LYS A 564 3.93 3.63 -1.03
CA LYS A 564 4.52 4.71 -0.22
C LYS A 564 3.43 5.50 0.51
N GLU A 565 2.87 4.90 1.55
CA GLU A 565 1.85 5.54 2.40
C GLU A 565 1.98 5.16 3.88
N PRO A 566 1.41 5.97 4.81
CA PRO A 566 1.35 5.60 6.22
C PRO A 566 0.69 4.21 6.42
N PRO A 567 1.19 3.37 7.34
CA PRO A 567 2.20 3.67 8.36
C PRO A 567 3.67 3.51 7.92
N ALA A 568 3.96 3.28 6.64
CA ALA A 568 5.34 3.17 6.16
C ALA A 568 6.11 4.49 6.36
N TYR A 569 7.42 4.36 6.58
CA TYR A 569 8.33 5.50 6.66
C TYR A 569 8.75 5.95 5.26
N THR A 570 7.81 6.53 4.52
CA THR A 570 7.94 6.87 3.08
C THR A 570 9.09 7.79 2.72
N TYR A 571 9.62 8.49 3.71
CA TYR A 571 10.75 9.42 3.61
C TYR A 571 12.13 8.74 3.73
N ARG A 572 12.20 7.43 4.00
CA ARG A 572 13.47 6.70 4.03
C ARG A 572 13.97 6.44 2.61
N ASP A 573 15.21 6.78 2.33
CA ASP A 573 15.81 6.63 1.00
C ASP A 573 16.86 5.51 0.98
N TYR A 574 17.64 5.37 2.05
CA TYR A 574 18.70 4.38 2.17
C TYR A 574 18.72 3.74 3.56
N SER A 575 19.15 2.49 3.61
CA SER A 575 19.29 1.70 4.83
C SER A 575 20.67 1.06 4.89
N ALA A 576 21.20 0.87 6.09
CA ALA A 576 22.40 0.08 6.31
C ALA A 576 22.33 -0.72 7.62
N LEU A 577 22.88 -1.94 7.61
CA LEU A 577 23.06 -2.75 8.80
C LEU A 577 24.54 -3.12 8.95
N LEU A 578 25.17 -2.63 10.02
CA LEU A 578 26.54 -2.94 10.40
C LEU A 578 26.55 -4.02 11.48
N TYR A 579 27.12 -5.18 11.18
CA TYR A 579 27.16 -6.35 12.06
C TYR A 579 28.31 -6.29 13.06
N LEU A 580 28.02 -6.60 14.33
CA LEU A 580 29.00 -6.55 15.42
C LEU A 580 29.60 -7.92 15.73
N ASN A 581 28.94 -9.01 15.34
CA ASN A 581 29.39 -10.36 15.67
C ASN A 581 28.92 -11.39 14.63
N GLY A 582 29.46 -12.61 14.73
CA GLY A 582 29.12 -13.74 13.86
C GLY A 582 29.16 -15.10 14.56
N ASN A 583 29.25 -15.10 15.90
CA ASN A 583 29.29 -16.29 16.76
C ASN A 583 27.88 -16.74 17.17
N PHE A 584 27.00 -16.94 16.18
CA PHE A 584 25.63 -17.42 16.34
C PHE A 584 25.21 -18.27 15.13
N ASP A 585 24.10 -19.01 15.26
CA ASP A 585 23.55 -19.85 14.18
C ASP A 585 22.26 -19.26 13.61
N GLY A 586 22.09 -19.37 12.30
CA GLY A 586 21.00 -18.72 11.56
C GLY A 586 21.21 -17.22 11.43
N GLY A 587 20.13 -16.44 11.42
CA GLY A 587 20.20 -14.97 11.42
C GLY A 587 20.73 -14.36 10.12
N GLU A 588 20.75 -15.10 9.01
CA GLU A 588 21.16 -14.57 7.71
C GLU A 588 20.19 -13.48 7.24
N PHE A 589 20.75 -12.39 6.71
CA PHE A 589 19.98 -11.36 6.03
C PHE A 589 19.72 -11.82 4.60
N ILE A 590 18.48 -11.67 4.13
CA ILE A 590 18.06 -12.11 2.80
C ILE A 590 17.39 -10.97 2.05
N PHE A 591 17.74 -10.81 0.79
CA PHE A 591 16.97 -10.02 -0.17
C PHE A 591 16.01 -10.94 -0.92
N THR A 592 14.84 -10.43 -1.27
CA THR A 592 13.86 -11.13 -2.10
C THR A 592 13.47 -10.29 -3.31
N GLU A 593 12.77 -10.91 -4.25
CA GLU A 593 11.93 -10.17 -5.20
C GLU A 593 10.73 -9.53 -4.46
N ILE A 594 9.98 -8.69 -5.18
CA ILE A 594 8.76 -8.03 -4.67
C ILE A 594 7.65 -9.02 -4.28
N ASP A 595 7.75 -10.27 -4.74
CA ASP A 595 6.86 -11.38 -4.38
C ASP A 595 7.05 -11.90 -2.93
N ALA A 596 8.03 -11.37 -2.19
CA ALA A 596 8.42 -11.74 -0.83
C ALA A 596 8.73 -13.22 -0.60
N LYS A 597 8.90 -14.01 -1.67
CA LYS A 597 9.10 -15.46 -1.64
C LYS A 597 10.42 -15.86 -2.29
N THR A 598 10.76 -15.24 -3.41
CA THR A 598 11.93 -15.59 -4.20
C THR A 598 13.16 -14.90 -3.65
N VAL A 599 14.01 -15.65 -2.93
CA VAL A 599 15.27 -15.13 -2.36
C VAL A 599 16.29 -14.90 -3.47
N THR A 600 16.76 -13.66 -3.60
CA THR A 600 17.71 -13.22 -4.64
C THR A 600 19.16 -13.22 -4.15
N ALA A 601 19.37 -12.89 -2.87
CA ALA A 601 20.68 -12.91 -2.23
C ALA A 601 20.58 -13.21 -0.73
N SER A 602 21.66 -13.76 -0.17
CA SER A 602 21.78 -14.03 1.26
C SER A 602 23.15 -13.59 1.78
N VAL A 603 23.13 -12.83 2.88
CA VAL A 603 24.31 -12.25 3.51
C VAL A 603 24.45 -12.84 4.91
N LYS A 604 25.56 -13.56 5.13
CA LYS A 604 25.94 -14.06 6.45
C LYS A 604 26.57 -12.94 7.29
N PRO A 605 26.02 -12.62 8.48
CA PRO A 605 26.60 -11.63 9.39
C PRO A 605 27.98 -12.04 9.92
N ARG A 606 28.85 -11.04 10.16
CA ARG A 606 30.12 -11.17 10.87
C ARG A 606 30.57 -9.80 11.37
N CYS A 607 31.51 -9.75 12.31
CA CYS A 607 32.07 -8.47 12.77
C CYS A 607 32.56 -7.62 11.58
N GLY A 608 32.26 -6.32 11.61
CA GLY A 608 32.76 -5.34 10.64
C GLY A 608 32.10 -5.40 9.27
N ARG A 609 31.16 -6.34 9.05
CA ARG A 609 30.42 -6.44 7.79
C ARG A 609 29.23 -5.49 7.80
N MET A 610 29.08 -4.72 6.72
CA MET A 610 27.96 -3.81 6.54
C MET A 610 27.24 -4.10 5.23
N VAL A 611 25.92 -4.32 5.30
CA VAL A 611 25.05 -4.31 4.13
C VAL A 611 24.42 -2.93 3.99
N GLY A 612 24.42 -2.36 2.79
CA GLY A 612 23.82 -1.07 2.47
C GLY A 612 22.92 -1.19 1.24
N PHE A 613 21.77 -0.53 1.24
CA PHE A 613 20.81 -0.61 0.15
C PHE A 613 19.84 0.57 0.14
N SER A 614 19.20 0.86 -0.99
CA SER A 614 18.08 1.81 -1.04
C SER A 614 16.81 1.22 -0.43
N SER A 615 16.02 2.02 0.29
CA SER A 615 14.95 1.55 1.20
C SER A 615 13.64 1.12 0.51
N GLY A 616 13.56 1.18 -0.82
CA GLY A 616 12.33 1.01 -1.59
C GLY A 616 11.93 -0.43 -1.95
N GLY A 617 10.91 -0.52 -2.80
CA GLY A 617 10.34 -1.77 -3.28
C GLY A 617 11.28 -2.60 -4.17
N GLU A 618 12.41 -2.02 -4.59
CA GLU A 618 13.51 -2.69 -5.30
C GLU A 618 14.39 -3.56 -4.37
N ASN A 619 14.32 -3.34 -3.05
CA ASN A 619 15.09 -4.08 -2.05
C ASN A 619 14.22 -4.69 -0.93
N PRO A 620 13.18 -5.50 -1.22
CA PRO A 620 12.49 -6.25 -0.19
C PRO A 620 13.45 -7.21 0.51
N HIS A 621 13.39 -7.26 1.84
CA HIS A 621 14.36 -8.00 2.62
C HIS A 621 13.81 -8.45 3.97
N GLY A 622 14.48 -9.43 4.57
CA GLY A 622 14.21 -9.88 5.93
C GLY A 622 15.34 -10.68 6.52
N VAL A 623 15.10 -11.32 7.66
CA VAL A 623 16.13 -12.01 8.43
C VAL A 623 15.66 -13.39 8.83
N ARG A 624 16.46 -14.43 8.51
CA ARG A 624 16.18 -15.80 8.94
C ARG A 624 16.23 -15.93 10.45
N ALA A 625 15.51 -16.91 10.99
CA ALA A 625 15.51 -17.22 12.42
C ALA A 625 16.92 -17.34 13.01
N VAL A 626 17.14 -16.71 14.17
CA VAL A 626 18.34 -16.95 14.99
C VAL A 626 18.06 -18.20 15.83
N THR A 627 18.81 -19.27 15.59
CA THR A 627 18.54 -20.58 16.22
C THR A 627 19.43 -20.87 17.42
N ARG A 628 20.59 -20.22 17.51
CA ARG A 628 21.48 -20.30 18.68
C ARG A 628 22.28 -19.02 18.84
N GLY A 629 22.43 -18.56 20.08
CA GLY A 629 23.25 -17.39 20.41
C GLY A 629 22.50 -16.06 20.27
N GLN A 630 23.26 -14.99 20.13
CA GLN A 630 22.76 -13.62 20.02
C GLN A 630 23.39 -12.94 18.80
N ARG A 631 22.57 -12.30 17.96
CA ARG A 631 23.00 -11.47 16.84
C ARG A 631 22.85 -10.00 17.21
N CYS A 632 23.92 -9.22 17.12
CA CYS A 632 23.89 -7.77 17.36
C CYS A 632 24.35 -6.99 16.11
N ALA A 633 23.68 -5.89 15.84
CA ALA A 633 23.96 -5.01 14.72
C ALA A 633 23.60 -3.55 15.05
N VAL A 634 24.21 -2.62 14.32
CA VAL A 634 23.78 -1.23 14.25
C VAL A 634 22.94 -1.07 12.99
N ALA A 635 21.63 -0.90 13.16
CA ALA A 635 20.68 -0.62 12.09
C ALA A 635 20.53 0.89 11.90
N LEU A 636 20.63 1.32 10.64
CA LEU A 636 20.72 2.71 10.23
C LEU A 636 19.71 2.94 9.11
N TRP A 637 18.87 3.95 9.27
CA TRP A 637 17.96 4.40 8.23
C TRP A 637 18.25 5.86 7.92
N PHE A 638 18.27 6.19 6.64
CA PHE A 638 18.64 7.50 6.14
C PHE A 638 17.54 8.11 5.28
N THR A 639 17.51 9.44 5.25
CA THR A 639 16.65 10.26 4.40
C THR A 639 17.48 11.35 3.73
N LEU A 640 17.12 11.69 2.49
CA LEU A 640 17.61 12.83 1.74
C LEU A 640 16.88 14.12 2.14
N ASP A 641 15.72 14.00 2.80
CA ASP A 641 14.93 15.15 3.24
C ASP A 641 15.30 15.55 4.68
N PRO A 642 15.89 16.74 4.89
CA PRO A 642 16.24 17.23 6.22
C PRO A 642 15.04 17.44 7.17
N LEU A 643 13.80 17.42 6.69
CA LEU A 643 12.62 17.53 7.55
C LEU A 643 12.35 16.26 8.35
N TYR A 644 12.80 15.11 7.86
CA TYR A 644 12.56 13.80 8.49
C TYR A 644 13.76 13.28 9.29
N ARG A 645 14.59 14.21 9.76
CA ARG A 645 15.76 13.89 10.60
C ARG A 645 15.36 13.39 11.97
N GLU A 646 16.08 12.39 12.44
CA GLU A 646 15.98 11.84 13.79
C GLU A 646 16.26 12.95 14.83
N LEU A 647 15.23 13.36 15.58
CA LEU A 647 15.37 14.42 16.58
C LEU A 647 16.34 14.01 17.71
N GLU A 648 16.33 12.74 18.12
CA GLU A 648 17.30 12.22 19.10
C GLU A 648 18.74 12.31 18.60
N ARG A 649 18.96 12.20 17.28
CA ARG A 649 20.29 12.36 16.69
C ARG A 649 20.79 13.78 16.84
N LEU A 650 19.94 14.79 16.59
CA LEU A 650 20.32 16.20 16.79
C LEU A 650 20.74 16.48 18.24
N GLN A 651 20.04 15.89 19.22
CA GLN A 651 20.41 16.00 20.63
C GLN A 651 21.73 15.26 20.95
N ALA A 652 21.98 14.13 20.30
CA ALA A 652 23.26 13.43 20.42
C ALA A 652 24.41 14.26 19.81
N ASP A 653 24.19 14.95 18.69
CA ASP A 653 25.16 15.84 18.07
C ASP A 653 25.54 16.99 19.03
N GLU A 654 24.56 17.60 19.71
CA GLU A 654 24.79 18.63 20.74
C GLU A 654 25.64 18.11 21.89
N VAL A 655 25.35 16.90 22.36
CA VAL A 655 26.14 16.22 23.38
C VAL A 655 27.60 16.04 22.94
N ILE A 656 27.83 15.53 21.72
CA ILE A 656 29.17 15.31 21.18
C ILE A 656 29.92 16.64 21.03
N GLN A 657 29.26 17.69 20.51
CA GLN A 657 29.84 19.03 20.43
C GLN A 657 30.24 19.56 21.81
N GLY A 658 29.42 19.31 22.84
CA GLY A 658 29.74 19.64 24.22
C GLY A 658 31.00 18.94 24.73
N LEU A 659 31.15 17.63 24.44
CA LEU A 659 32.34 16.85 24.80
C LEU A 659 33.60 17.37 24.11
N ASP A 660 33.51 17.67 22.81
CA ASP A 660 34.65 18.15 22.04
C ASP A 660 35.12 19.53 22.52
N ASN A 661 34.16 20.42 22.86
CA ASN A 661 34.47 21.73 23.42
C ASN A 661 35.08 21.66 24.83
N GLN A 662 34.68 20.69 25.67
CA GLN A 662 35.30 20.45 26.97
C GLN A 662 36.72 19.92 26.82
N HIS A 663 36.94 18.96 25.90
CA HIS A 663 38.28 18.42 25.64
C HIS A 663 39.26 19.49 25.13
N MET A 664 38.79 20.43 24.30
CA MET A 664 39.58 21.58 23.83
C MET A 664 39.93 22.56 24.96
N ARG A 665 39.05 22.75 25.96
CA ARG A 665 39.35 23.56 27.14
C ARG A 665 40.37 22.90 28.07
N ASP A 666 40.27 21.58 28.26
CA ASP A 666 41.22 20.84 29.11
C ASP A 666 42.62 20.73 28.48
N GLN A 667 42.71 20.65 27.14
CA GLN A 667 44.01 20.74 26.43
C GLN A 667 44.60 22.15 26.43
N GLY A 668 43.78 23.20 26.50
CA GLY A 668 44.22 24.60 26.61
C GLY A 668 44.74 25.02 28.00
N LEU A 669 44.58 24.17 29.02
CA LEU A 669 44.99 24.42 30.42
C LEU A 669 46.33 23.76 30.79
N HIS A 670 47.10 23.23 29.83
CA HIS A 670 48.48 22.83 30.07
C HIS A 670 49.42 24.05 30.15
N ILE A 671 49.30 24.82 31.23
CA ILE A 671 50.32 25.78 31.64
C ILE A 671 51.54 24.97 32.13
N ASN A 672 52.68 25.22 31.52
CA ASN A 672 53.96 24.61 31.85
C ASN A 672 54.37 25.02 33.29
N PRO A 673 54.62 24.09 34.23
CA PRO A 673 54.96 24.43 35.63
C PRO A 673 56.35 25.08 35.81
N LYS A 674 56.99 25.55 34.73
CA LYS A 674 58.30 26.20 34.73
C LYS A 674 58.26 27.71 34.44
N ASP A 675 57.07 28.27 34.18
CA ASP A 675 56.90 29.72 34.01
C ASP A 675 56.55 30.46 35.31
N GLU A 676 56.62 29.78 36.45
CA GLU A 676 56.64 30.41 37.78
C GLU A 676 57.95 30.04 38.51
N LEU A 677 59.06 30.71 38.13
CA LEU A 677 60.22 30.94 39.00
C LEU A 677 60.94 32.23 38.62
#